data_AF-A0A7D6BLD4-F1
#
_entry.id   AF-A0A7D6BLD4-F1
#
_cell.length_a   1.000
_cell.length_b   1.000
_cell.length_c   1.000
_cell.angle_alpha   90.00
_cell.angle_beta   90.00
_cell.angle_gamma   90.00
#
_symmetry.space_group_name_H-M   'P 1'
#
loop_
_entity.id
_entity.type
_entity.pdbx_description
1 polymer ?
#
loop_
_entity_poly.entity_id
_entity_poly.type
_entity_poly.pdbx_seq_one_letter_code
_entity_poly.pdbx_strand_id
1 'polypeptide(L)'
;MNIKKIVLIAVVLLIAVVAVMYLLIIISQPPKPPPLNVTSSLEFTVIDSGVLDYGIEKQSYGRVGGIERRDVAYILSQVTGKYIKDVDINVELFEDQIPKDIYLLDYSSADFRGCIECEGLPEFRDSLEKSLKTYGLLDQNATLNQIKIHQLDSLTRRSVLIVPTGKIPSQLVGLESGPDLSELMKKGFVIIFIGSELRQSLKRNGEVLTIPTGNLRKYNISYQERSDLNTMPPFKLKSPAFIISNNVVYGSMSVVKNYDGYFFVLPRSIDIGWNSNGTDAAEDVTRVIYEVAWQRSLTDGSLHLNSSEIKESESNRSMIFLKPYPNVEGWARIYILTNTSNNVPFYSVSERRITRTVYGTMGHKSTAARGEGDFTIAFQLAVNFTKPKDANISVVIYDEDMGFVGRQLAQRDIKLSQGQYSFSSNFIVDLNSGRYILKAEDDEGYVYAQSLLYVPPILLMFDVPRPYWDMEPQIIPFRVVLEADPLLEGSSPAPLVNRRVFVNVNRSPNVNIFSSPTPLTTDAGGRFNYTPPSGYVFDYGEYTFKVNVSGEVLTINAKRTKTAGWFDNPINVVIVIFIIIIGVAGVLLRRPEKPLYTIDVPDFPPLEKVVIPISKFSVLSLFDSVNKEYKWNFMPLSAQELKNEMRRKITHKGVPILITDYNLDRVLNELIESGDVVKALNLYGLKQWESKGGRSIGYLALFRLLRNFFINNAIPFTDLNERKDCDIFATVKGEGVCIHIYTDENTFRKALKLISAGKNFVIFESKREMDEVVKKLELSYTPTAIILKSEISSGSIMLTQPGSFGVILGR
;
A
#
# COMPACT_ATOMS: atom_id res chain seq x y z
N MET A 1 40.08 3.38 -56.05
CA MET A 1 38.84 2.96 -55.37
C MET A 1 38.22 4.18 -54.71
N ASN A 2 36.93 4.46 -54.94
CA ASN A 2 36.29 5.71 -54.52
C ASN A 2 36.33 5.82 -52.98
N ILE A 3 36.94 6.87 -52.42
CA ILE A 3 37.16 7.04 -50.96
C ILE A 3 35.85 6.86 -50.16
N LYS A 4 34.72 7.25 -50.76
CA LYS A 4 33.37 7.04 -50.21
C LYS A 4 33.04 5.56 -49.94
N LYS A 5 33.48 4.65 -50.80
CA LYS A 5 33.29 3.20 -50.62
C LYS A 5 34.16 2.66 -49.48
N ILE A 6 35.39 3.18 -49.31
CA ILE A 6 36.30 2.77 -48.24
C ILE A 6 35.75 3.18 -46.87
N VAL A 7 35.26 4.41 -46.73
CA VAL A 7 34.68 4.92 -45.47
C VAL A 7 33.41 4.14 -45.10
N LEU A 8 32.51 3.88 -46.07
CA LEU A 8 31.31 3.09 -45.83
C LEU A 8 31.65 1.65 -45.38
N ILE A 9 32.62 1.01 -46.04
CA ILE A 9 33.09 -0.33 -45.67
C ILE A 9 33.66 -0.34 -44.25
N ALA A 10 34.44 0.68 -43.86
CA ALA A 10 35.02 0.79 -42.52
C ALA A 10 33.95 0.95 -41.42
N VAL A 11 32.93 1.78 -41.64
CA VAL A 11 31.82 1.97 -40.68
C VAL A 11 30.98 0.70 -40.55
N VAL A 12 30.69 0.02 -41.66
CA VAL A 12 29.96 -1.25 -41.64
C VAL A 12 30.75 -2.35 -40.92
N LEU A 13 32.07 -2.42 -41.15
CA LEU A 13 32.96 -3.33 -40.42
C LEU A 13 32.97 -3.05 -38.92
N LEU A 14 33.01 -1.78 -38.51
CA LEU A 14 32.98 -1.41 -37.09
C LEU A 14 31.66 -1.85 -36.42
N ILE A 15 30.52 -1.59 -37.07
CA ILE A 15 29.20 -2.03 -36.58
C ILE A 15 29.12 -3.55 -36.50
N ALA A 16 29.64 -4.25 -37.52
CA ALA A 16 29.69 -5.71 -37.52
C ALA A 16 30.56 -6.27 -36.38
N VAL A 17 31.71 -5.67 -36.10
CA VAL A 17 32.58 -6.08 -34.98
C VAL A 17 31.90 -5.89 -33.63
N VAL A 18 31.20 -4.77 -33.42
CA VAL A 18 30.45 -4.51 -32.17
C VAL A 18 29.29 -5.50 -32.03
N ALA A 19 28.54 -5.76 -33.10
CA ALA A 19 27.46 -6.74 -33.10
C ALA A 19 27.96 -8.16 -32.81
N VAL A 20 29.10 -8.56 -33.39
CA VAL A 20 29.73 -9.86 -33.14
C VAL A 20 30.24 -9.96 -31.70
N MET A 21 30.88 -8.93 -31.15
CA MET A 21 31.28 -8.94 -29.74
C MET A 21 30.08 -9.07 -28.79
N TYR A 22 28.97 -8.37 -29.08
CA TYR A 22 27.74 -8.49 -28.29
C TYR A 22 27.14 -9.90 -28.37
N LEU A 23 27.12 -10.50 -29.56
CA LEU A 23 26.67 -11.87 -29.78
C LEU A 23 27.56 -12.91 -29.07
N LEU A 24 28.88 -12.71 -29.06
CA LEU A 24 29.82 -13.56 -28.33
C LEU A 24 29.61 -13.48 -26.81
N ILE A 25 29.23 -12.32 -26.26
CA ILE A 25 28.87 -12.17 -24.83
C ILE A 25 27.58 -12.93 -24.49
N ILE A 26 26.61 -12.97 -25.40
CA ILE A 26 25.36 -13.73 -25.20
C ILE A 26 25.62 -15.24 -25.31
N ILE A 27 26.38 -15.68 -26.30
CA ILE A 27 26.67 -17.10 -26.55
C ILE A 27 27.63 -17.69 -25.49
N SER A 28 28.50 -16.88 -24.88
CA SER A 28 29.41 -17.33 -23.82
C SER A 28 28.75 -17.52 -22.44
N GLN A 29 27.45 -17.23 -22.30
CA GLN A 29 26.73 -17.59 -21.08
C GLN A 29 26.54 -19.12 -21.06
N PRO A 30 27.09 -19.82 -20.05
CA PRO A 30 26.93 -21.27 -19.96
C PRO A 30 25.44 -21.63 -19.92
N PRO A 31 25.01 -22.72 -20.60
CA PRO A 31 23.62 -23.16 -20.57
C PRO A 31 23.19 -23.35 -19.11
N LYS A 32 22.07 -22.74 -18.72
CA LYS A 32 21.51 -22.95 -17.38
C LYS A 32 21.30 -24.46 -17.19
N PRO A 33 21.85 -25.06 -16.12
CA PRO A 33 21.65 -26.48 -15.87
C PRO A 33 20.14 -26.78 -15.78
N PRO A 34 19.68 -27.95 -16.24
CA PRO A 34 18.28 -28.34 -16.10
C PRO A 34 17.89 -28.28 -14.62
N PRO A 35 16.69 -27.76 -14.28
CA PRO A 35 16.24 -27.72 -12.90
C PRO A 35 16.18 -29.15 -12.35
N LEU A 36 16.86 -29.42 -11.23
CA LEU A 36 16.67 -30.69 -10.53
C LEU A 36 15.22 -30.75 -10.02
N ASN A 37 14.52 -31.85 -10.31
CA ASN A 37 13.21 -32.15 -9.72
C ASN A 37 13.40 -32.53 -8.26
N VAL A 38 13.56 -31.52 -7.40
CA VAL A 38 13.67 -31.72 -5.96
C VAL A 38 12.33 -31.42 -5.31
N THR A 39 11.85 -32.34 -4.46
CA THR A 39 10.64 -32.14 -3.65
C THR A 39 10.98 -31.25 -2.46
N SER A 40 10.40 -30.05 -2.41
CA SER A 40 10.48 -29.19 -1.24
C SER A 40 9.63 -29.74 -0.09
N SER A 41 10.10 -29.57 1.14
CA SER A 41 9.37 -29.95 2.35
C SER A 41 9.53 -28.86 3.39
N LEU A 42 8.44 -28.46 4.04
CA LEU A 42 8.41 -27.56 5.18
C LEU A 42 7.69 -28.25 6.33
N GLU A 43 8.28 -28.23 7.53
CA GLU A 43 7.57 -28.54 8.77
C GLU A 43 7.50 -27.26 9.61
N PHE A 44 6.29 -26.95 10.07
CA PHE A 44 6.01 -25.82 10.93
C PHE A 44 5.31 -26.32 12.19
N THR A 45 5.86 -25.98 13.36
CA THR A 45 5.27 -26.35 14.65
C THR A 45 5.17 -25.12 15.55
N VAL A 46 4.00 -24.91 16.16
CA VAL A 46 3.86 -23.91 17.23
C VAL A 46 4.34 -24.52 18.53
N ILE A 47 5.46 -24.02 19.07
CA ILE A 47 6.04 -24.46 20.34
C ILE A 47 5.24 -23.85 21.50
N ASP A 48 5.03 -22.53 21.45
CA ASP A 48 4.35 -21.77 22.50
C ASP A 48 3.55 -20.61 21.88
N SER A 49 2.60 -20.10 22.63
CA SER A 49 1.75 -18.98 22.23
C SER A 49 1.12 -18.35 23.45
N GLY A 50 1.04 -17.02 23.50
CA GLY A 50 0.41 -16.33 24.61
C GLY A 50 0.08 -14.89 24.32
N VAL A 51 -0.42 -14.21 25.35
CA VAL A 51 -0.73 -12.77 25.32
C VAL A 51 0.12 -12.07 26.38
N LEU A 52 0.80 -11.01 25.96
CA LEU A 52 1.66 -10.14 26.76
C LEU A 52 0.99 -8.77 26.89
N ASP A 53 1.28 -8.04 27.98
CA ASP A 53 0.99 -6.60 27.98
C ASP A 53 1.97 -5.87 27.03
N TYR A 54 1.49 -4.90 26.26
CA TYR A 54 2.36 -4.14 25.34
C TYR A 54 3.21 -3.06 26.03
N GLY A 55 3.01 -2.85 27.34
CA GLY A 55 3.61 -1.74 28.07
C GLY A 55 2.98 -0.41 27.66
N ILE A 56 2.09 0.12 28.49
CA ILE A 56 1.56 1.48 28.30
C ILE A 56 1.99 2.32 29.49
N GLU A 57 2.68 3.41 29.19
CA GLU A 57 3.08 4.43 30.15
C GLU A 57 1.81 5.00 30.81
N LYS A 58 1.59 4.65 32.09
CA LYS A 58 0.55 5.30 32.89
C LYS A 58 0.96 6.75 33.10
N GLN A 59 0.35 7.66 32.33
CA GLN A 59 0.10 9.00 32.86
C GLN A 59 -0.83 8.84 34.07
N SER A 60 -0.23 8.85 35.25
CA SER A 60 -0.83 9.06 36.57
C SER A 60 -1.94 8.08 36.98
N TYR A 61 -1.58 7.16 37.90
CA TYR A 61 -2.53 6.50 38.79
C TYR A 61 -3.31 7.56 39.59
N GLY A 62 -4.47 7.98 39.09
CA GLY A 62 -5.32 8.93 39.79
C GLY A 62 -6.46 9.47 38.94
N ARG A 63 -7.59 8.76 38.95
CA ARG A 63 -8.93 9.11 38.40
C ARG A 63 -9.20 8.78 36.92
N VAL A 64 -10.02 7.74 36.76
CA VAL A 64 -11.20 7.62 35.88
C VAL A 64 -11.11 8.38 34.56
N GLY A 65 -10.60 7.70 33.52
CA GLY A 65 -10.58 8.22 32.15
C GLY A 65 -9.73 7.35 31.20
N GLY A 66 -10.05 6.06 31.08
CA GLY A 66 -9.71 5.20 29.94
C GLY A 66 -8.25 5.18 29.45
N ILE A 67 -7.33 4.55 30.19
CA ILE A 67 -6.13 4.00 29.54
C ILE A 67 -6.57 2.70 28.88
N GLU A 68 -6.72 2.72 27.55
CA GLU A 68 -6.97 1.52 26.77
C GLU A 68 -5.79 0.58 26.93
N ARG A 69 -5.96 -0.45 27.74
CA ARG A 69 -5.03 -1.58 27.81
C ARG A 69 -4.81 -2.11 26.39
N ARG A 70 -3.55 -2.25 26.00
CA ARG A 70 -3.16 -2.92 24.77
C ARG A 70 -2.29 -4.12 25.11
N ASP A 71 -2.67 -5.22 24.51
CA ASP A 71 -2.03 -6.50 24.64
C ASP A 71 -1.40 -6.88 23.30
N VAL A 72 -0.36 -7.70 23.33
CA VAL A 72 0.28 -8.26 22.13
C VAL A 72 0.24 -9.77 22.24
N ALA A 73 -0.28 -10.42 21.21
CA ALA A 73 -0.23 -11.86 21.08
C ALA A 73 1.11 -12.24 20.45
N TYR A 74 1.68 -13.35 20.88
CA TYR A 74 2.86 -13.92 20.28
C TYR A 74 2.66 -15.40 19.94
N ILE A 75 3.37 -15.85 18.91
CA ILE A 75 3.48 -17.25 18.53
C ILE A 75 4.96 -17.58 18.42
N LEU A 76 5.45 -18.47 19.28
CA LEU A 76 6.76 -19.07 19.13
C LEU A 76 6.65 -20.29 18.23
N SER A 77 7.31 -20.23 17.09
CA SER A 77 7.27 -21.27 16.08
C SER A 77 8.64 -21.92 15.89
N GLN A 78 8.61 -23.15 15.40
CA GLN A 78 9.75 -23.92 14.94
C GLN A 78 9.56 -24.24 13.46
N VAL A 79 10.53 -23.87 12.64
CA VAL A 79 10.49 -24.04 11.19
C VAL A 79 11.70 -24.85 10.72
N THR A 80 11.43 -25.94 10.00
CA THR A 80 12.45 -26.75 9.32
C THR A 80 12.05 -26.89 7.85
N GLY A 81 13.00 -26.72 6.93
CA GLY A 81 12.70 -26.71 5.50
C GLY A 81 13.85 -27.21 4.63
N LYS A 82 13.51 -27.81 3.49
CA LYS A 82 14.47 -28.23 2.45
C LYS A 82 14.09 -27.64 1.11
N TYR A 83 15.07 -27.08 0.40
CA TYR A 83 14.89 -26.45 -0.92
C TYR A 83 13.84 -25.33 -0.96
N ILE A 84 13.75 -24.59 0.15
CA ILE A 84 12.86 -23.44 0.29
C ILE A 84 13.69 -22.17 0.15
N LYS A 85 13.23 -21.27 -0.72
CA LYS A 85 13.91 -20.01 -0.94
C LYS A 85 13.50 -19.00 0.11
N ASP A 86 12.19 -18.82 0.27
CA ASP A 86 11.60 -17.83 1.18
C ASP A 86 10.31 -18.42 1.80
N VAL A 87 10.01 -18.07 3.06
CA VAL A 87 8.77 -18.43 3.77
C VAL A 87 8.16 -17.18 4.38
N ASP A 88 6.93 -16.89 4.00
CA ASP A 88 6.10 -15.84 4.59
C ASP A 88 5.09 -16.50 5.54
N ILE A 89 5.20 -16.18 6.83
CA ILE A 89 4.28 -16.64 7.87
C ILE A 89 3.44 -15.44 8.29
N ASN A 90 2.15 -15.46 7.95
CA ASN A 90 1.20 -14.44 8.35
C ASN A 90 0.29 -15.00 9.44
N VAL A 91 0.00 -14.20 10.45
CA VAL A 91 -0.85 -14.59 11.57
C VAL A 91 -1.93 -13.55 11.73
N GLU A 92 -3.17 -13.98 11.75
CA GLU A 92 -4.34 -13.15 12.01
C GLU A 92 -5.07 -13.69 13.23
N LEU A 93 -5.50 -12.81 14.13
CA LEU A 93 -6.22 -13.18 15.34
C LEU A 93 -7.70 -12.87 15.19
N PHE A 94 -8.55 -13.85 15.41
CA PHE A 94 -10.00 -13.71 15.34
C PHE A 94 -10.66 -13.87 16.72
N GLU A 95 -11.86 -13.31 16.87
CA GLU A 95 -12.63 -13.44 18.11
C GLU A 95 -13.12 -14.89 18.28
N ASP A 96 -13.68 -15.48 17.22
CA ASP A 96 -14.29 -16.79 17.25
C ASP A 96 -13.40 -17.85 16.60
N GLN A 97 -13.59 -19.12 16.98
CA GLN A 97 -12.95 -20.25 16.33
C GLN A 97 -13.37 -20.31 14.86
N ILE A 98 -12.38 -20.44 13.97
CA ILE A 98 -12.60 -20.63 12.55
C ILE A 98 -13.00 -22.09 12.30
N PRO A 99 -14.10 -22.36 11.58
CA PRO A 99 -14.49 -23.73 11.28
C PRO A 99 -13.51 -24.40 10.31
N LYS A 100 -13.02 -25.60 10.66
CA LYS A 100 -12.10 -26.39 9.81
C LYS A 100 -12.81 -27.29 8.81
N ASP A 101 -13.95 -27.86 9.22
CA ASP A 101 -14.71 -28.77 8.38
C ASP A 101 -15.47 -27.97 7.31
N ILE A 102 -15.27 -28.29 6.02
CA ILE A 102 -15.94 -27.64 4.90
C ILE A 102 -16.86 -28.66 4.24
N TYR A 103 -18.14 -28.32 4.15
CA TYR A 103 -19.19 -29.12 3.53
C TYR A 103 -19.81 -28.39 2.35
N LEU A 104 -20.05 -29.13 1.28
CA LEU A 104 -20.85 -28.69 0.15
C LEU A 104 -22.25 -29.29 0.25
N LEU A 105 -23.28 -28.46 0.26
CA LEU A 105 -24.66 -28.94 0.28
C LEU A 105 -25.03 -29.51 -1.09
N ASP A 106 -25.31 -30.81 -1.12
CA ASP A 106 -26.00 -31.48 -2.22
C ASP A 106 -27.51 -31.46 -1.95
N TYR A 107 -28.20 -30.56 -2.65
CA TYR A 107 -29.66 -30.41 -2.54
C TYR A 107 -30.42 -31.21 -3.61
N SER A 108 -29.73 -32.10 -4.35
CA SER A 108 -30.36 -32.93 -5.38
C SER A 108 -31.31 -33.98 -4.79
N SER A 109 -32.33 -34.31 -5.57
CA SER A 109 -33.26 -35.41 -5.31
C SER A 109 -33.40 -36.27 -6.57
N ALA A 110 -34.14 -37.39 -6.51
CA ALA A 110 -34.27 -38.30 -7.64
C ALA A 110 -34.82 -37.61 -8.91
N ASP A 111 -35.67 -36.60 -8.73
CA ASP A 111 -36.39 -35.92 -9.82
C ASP A 111 -35.89 -34.49 -10.08
N PHE A 112 -34.94 -33.99 -9.28
CA PHE A 112 -34.51 -32.59 -9.34
C PHE A 112 -33.00 -32.47 -9.12
N ARG A 113 -32.33 -31.70 -9.99
CA ARG A 113 -30.89 -31.47 -9.94
C ARG A 113 -30.42 -30.71 -8.69
N GLY A 114 -31.34 -30.21 -7.87
CA GLY A 114 -31.02 -29.60 -6.58
C GLY A 114 -30.75 -28.09 -6.62
N CYS A 115 -30.79 -27.46 -7.78
CA CYS A 115 -30.46 -26.05 -7.90
C CYS A 115 -31.16 -25.39 -9.10
N ILE A 116 -31.26 -24.06 -9.06
CA ILE A 116 -31.80 -23.20 -10.11
C ILE A 116 -30.67 -22.27 -10.57
N GLU A 117 -30.50 -22.08 -11.88
CA GLU A 117 -29.42 -21.23 -12.46
C GLU A 117 -28.01 -21.68 -12.01
N CYS A 118 -27.73 -22.97 -12.21
CA CYS A 118 -26.53 -23.65 -11.71
C CYS A 118 -25.94 -24.64 -12.73
N GLU A 119 -26.05 -24.38 -14.03
CA GLU A 119 -25.40 -25.17 -15.09
C GLU A 119 -23.90 -25.33 -14.84
N GLY A 120 -23.23 -24.31 -14.28
CA GLY A 120 -21.82 -24.36 -13.89
C GLY A 120 -21.50 -25.15 -12.61
N LEU A 121 -22.48 -25.76 -11.93
CA LEU A 121 -22.28 -26.43 -10.64
C LEU A 121 -21.30 -27.62 -10.68
N PRO A 122 -21.29 -28.50 -11.69
CA PRO A 122 -20.31 -29.58 -11.78
C PRO A 122 -18.87 -29.05 -11.85
N GLU A 123 -18.63 -28.03 -12.70
CA GLU A 123 -17.32 -27.38 -12.80
C GLU A 123 -16.94 -26.68 -11.50
N PHE A 124 -17.89 -25.97 -10.87
CA PHE A 124 -17.68 -25.33 -9.58
C PHE A 124 -17.24 -26.32 -8.51
N ARG A 125 -17.85 -27.50 -8.42
CA ARG A 125 -17.48 -28.53 -7.45
C ARG A 125 -16.02 -28.97 -7.63
N ASP A 126 -15.63 -29.32 -8.84
CA ASP A 126 -14.30 -29.85 -9.13
C ASP A 126 -13.22 -28.78 -8.90
N SER A 127 -13.49 -27.55 -9.35
CA SER A 127 -12.61 -26.40 -9.15
C SER A 127 -12.54 -25.95 -7.70
N LEU A 128 -13.62 -26.08 -6.92
CA LEU A 128 -13.65 -25.76 -5.49
C LEU A 128 -12.78 -26.72 -4.70
N GLU A 129 -12.91 -28.04 -4.93
CA GLU A 129 -12.03 -29.01 -4.27
C GLU A 129 -10.56 -28.74 -4.58
N LYS A 130 -10.23 -28.50 -5.86
CA LYS A 130 -8.86 -28.17 -6.29
C LYS A 130 -8.35 -26.88 -5.63
N SER A 131 -9.19 -25.85 -5.56
CA SER A 131 -8.83 -24.56 -4.97
C SER A 131 -8.62 -24.69 -3.46
N LEU A 132 -9.53 -25.37 -2.75
CA LEU A 132 -9.38 -25.64 -1.31
C LEU A 132 -8.08 -26.40 -1.00
N LYS A 133 -7.70 -27.38 -1.83
CA LYS A 133 -6.40 -28.08 -1.73
C LYS A 133 -5.22 -27.16 -1.99
N THR A 134 -5.34 -26.28 -2.98
CA THR A 134 -4.28 -25.33 -3.34
C THR A 134 -3.99 -24.38 -2.19
N TYR A 135 -5.02 -23.88 -1.49
CA TYR A 135 -4.89 -22.98 -0.33
C TYR A 135 -4.68 -23.70 1.01
N GLY A 136 -4.47 -25.03 1.02
CA GLY A 136 -4.25 -25.80 2.25
C GLY A 136 -5.45 -25.85 3.20
N LEU A 137 -6.67 -25.59 2.69
CA LEU A 137 -7.93 -25.69 3.43
C LEU A 137 -8.51 -27.11 3.41
N LEU A 138 -8.02 -27.94 2.48
CA LEU A 138 -8.33 -29.36 2.38
C LEU A 138 -7.02 -30.12 2.16
N ASP A 139 -6.83 -31.25 2.83
CA ASP A 139 -5.65 -32.08 2.62
C ASP A 139 -5.55 -32.53 1.15
N GLN A 140 -4.33 -32.65 0.62
CA GLN A 140 -4.11 -33.03 -0.78
C GLN A 140 -4.80 -34.35 -1.17
N ASN A 141 -4.93 -35.27 -0.20
CA ASN A 141 -5.57 -36.58 -0.36
C ASN A 141 -7.04 -36.63 0.08
N ALA A 142 -7.57 -35.58 0.70
CA ALA A 142 -8.97 -35.53 1.12
C ALA A 142 -9.88 -35.12 -0.05
N THR A 143 -11.15 -35.51 0.01
CA THR A 143 -12.18 -35.09 -0.95
C THR A 143 -13.13 -34.10 -0.27
N LEU A 144 -13.71 -33.17 -1.04
CA LEU A 144 -14.69 -32.24 -0.48
C LEU A 144 -15.94 -33.01 -0.04
N ASN A 145 -16.28 -32.93 1.26
CA ASN A 145 -17.42 -33.64 1.81
C ASN A 145 -18.73 -33.05 1.28
N GLN A 146 -19.53 -33.89 0.62
CA GLN A 146 -20.88 -33.54 0.20
C GLN A 146 -21.90 -34.07 1.19
N ILE A 147 -22.84 -33.22 1.57
CA ILE A 147 -23.89 -33.58 2.51
C ILE A 147 -25.26 -33.28 1.92
N LYS A 148 -26.21 -34.14 2.20
CA LYS A 148 -27.61 -33.91 1.86
C LYS A 148 -28.29 -33.07 2.94
N ILE A 149 -29.33 -32.32 2.58
CA ILE A 149 -30.04 -31.43 3.51
C ILE A 149 -30.59 -32.12 4.77
N HIS A 150 -31.00 -33.39 4.69
CA HIS A 150 -31.49 -34.16 5.85
C HIS A 150 -30.36 -34.63 6.78
N GLN A 151 -29.09 -34.52 6.35
CA GLN A 151 -27.92 -34.84 7.15
C GLN A 151 -27.43 -33.62 7.95
N LEU A 152 -28.01 -32.43 7.76
CA LEU A 152 -27.61 -31.24 8.52
C LEU A 152 -27.83 -31.40 10.03
N ASP A 153 -28.82 -32.20 10.44
CA ASP A 153 -29.09 -32.48 11.85
C ASP A 153 -27.95 -33.23 12.55
N SER A 154 -27.28 -34.14 11.82
CA SER A 154 -26.21 -34.97 12.37
C SER A 154 -24.89 -34.22 12.55
N LEU A 155 -24.77 -33.02 11.96
CA LEU A 155 -23.60 -32.19 12.15
C LEU A 155 -23.64 -31.54 13.54
N THR A 156 -22.61 -31.85 14.32
CA THR A 156 -22.45 -31.40 15.71
C THR A 156 -21.27 -30.45 15.90
N ARG A 157 -20.44 -30.26 14.87
CA ARG A 157 -19.23 -29.43 14.91
C ARG A 157 -19.43 -28.11 14.18
N ARG A 158 -18.64 -27.11 14.56
CA ARG A 158 -18.53 -25.84 13.82
C ARG A 158 -17.97 -26.14 12.44
N SER A 159 -18.68 -25.76 11.39
CA SER A 159 -18.30 -26.07 10.01
C SER A 159 -18.66 -24.93 9.05
N VAL A 160 -17.97 -24.88 7.91
CA VAL A 160 -18.37 -24.06 6.77
C VAL A 160 -19.34 -24.87 5.92
N LEU A 161 -20.54 -24.36 5.69
CA LEU A 161 -21.55 -24.96 4.82
C LEU A 161 -21.74 -24.09 3.57
N ILE A 162 -21.33 -24.59 2.42
CA ILE A 162 -21.48 -23.92 1.13
C ILE A 162 -22.80 -24.36 0.50
N VAL A 163 -23.66 -23.39 0.15
CA VAL A 163 -25.02 -23.60 -0.34
C VAL A 163 -25.16 -23.00 -1.75
N PRO A 164 -24.75 -23.73 -2.81
CA PRO A 164 -24.76 -23.24 -4.20
C PRO A 164 -26.07 -23.56 -4.93
N THR A 165 -27.22 -23.34 -4.28
CA THR A 165 -28.52 -23.81 -4.79
C THR A 165 -29.25 -22.78 -5.67
N GLY A 166 -28.70 -21.56 -5.81
CA GLY A 166 -29.32 -20.47 -6.56
C GLY A 166 -30.49 -19.79 -5.84
N LYS A 167 -31.32 -20.56 -5.14
CA LYS A 167 -32.37 -20.11 -4.22
C LYS A 167 -32.17 -20.79 -2.87
N ILE A 168 -32.39 -20.09 -1.75
CA ILE A 168 -32.10 -20.65 -0.42
C ILE A 168 -33.02 -21.85 -0.13
N PRO A 169 -32.52 -22.99 0.38
CA PRO A 169 -33.38 -24.11 0.74
C PRO A 169 -34.49 -23.72 1.72
N SER A 170 -35.73 -24.15 1.47
CA SER A 170 -36.90 -23.84 2.30
C SER A 170 -36.72 -24.27 3.77
N GLN A 171 -36.01 -25.37 3.99
CA GLN A 171 -35.64 -25.84 5.33
C GLN A 171 -34.77 -24.84 6.10
N LEU A 172 -33.79 -24.19 5.44
CA LEU A 172 -32.90 -23.22 6.12
C LEU A 172 -33.66 -21.97 6.58
N VAL A 173 -34.78 -21.63 5.95
CA VAL A 173 -35.61 -20.47 6.34
C VAL A 173 -36.83 -20.85 7.17
N GLY A 174 -36.90 -22.09 7.66
CA GLY A 174 -37.94 -22.58 8.57
C GLY A 174 -39.30 -22.80 7.90
N LEU A 175 -39.32 -23.10 6.60
CA LEU A 175 -40.54 -23.45 5.85
C LEU A 175 -40.73 -24.96 5.69
N GLU A 176 -39.71 -25.76 5.95
CA GLU A 176 -39.75 -27.23 6.02
C GLU A 176 -39.10 -27.71 7.33
N SER A 177 -39.41 -28.94 7.75
CA SER A 177 -38.83 -29.54 8.96
C SER A 177 -37.33 -29.82 8.81
N GLY A 178 -36.56 -29.55 9.86
CA GLY A 178 -35.11 -29.74 9.94
C GLY A 178 -34.43 -28.51 10.55
N PRO A 179 -33.09 -28.46 10.60
CA PRO A 179 -32.41 -27.37 11.24
C PRO A 179 -32.42 -26.15 10.32
N ASP A 180 -32.88 -25.04 10.87
CA ASP A 180 -32.93 -23.75 10.18
C ASP A 180 -31.61 -22.96 10.34
N LEU A 181 -31.53 -21.80 9.70
CA LEU A 181 -30.37 -20.89 9.80
C LEU A 181 -30.03 -20.56 11.27
N SER A 182 -31.03 -20.35 12.14
CA SER A 182 -30.78 -20.01 13.54
C SER A 182 -30.18 -21.19 14.29
N GLU A 183 -30.67 -22.40 14.08
CA GLU A 183 -30.15 -23.60 14.75
C GLU A 183 -28.72 -23.92 14.32
N LEU A 184 -28.42 -23.79 13.02
CA LEU A 184 -27.07 -23.99 12.49
C LEU A 184 -26.11 -22.90 12.98
N MET A 185 -26.50 -21.62 12.94
CA MET A 185 -25.64 -20.55 13.44
C MET A 185 -25.40 -20.63 14.96
N LYS A 186 -26.37 -21.11 15.76
CA LYS A 186 -26.16 -21.42 17.19
C LYS A 186 -25.11 -22.51 17.41
N LYS A 187 -25.00 -23.48 16.50
CA LYS A 187 -23.93 -24.49 16.51
C LYS A 187 -22.58 -23.94 16.02
N GLY A 188 -22.50 -22.66 15.65
CA GLY A 188 -21.30 -21.99 15.16
C GLY A 188 -20.98 -22.28 13.68
N PHE A 189 -22.00 -22.53 12.86
CA PHE A 189 -21.82 -22.71 11.42
C PHE A 189 -21.54 -21.38 10.72
N VAL A 190 -20.69 -21.43 9.70
CA VAL A 190 -20.54 -20.39 8.70
C VAL A 190 -21.24 -20.86 7.43
N ILE A 191 -22.36 -20.24 7.09
CA ILE A 191 -23.19 -20.64 5.96
C ILE A 191 -22.91 -19.67 4.81
N ILE A 192 -22.25 -20.15 3.76
CA ILE A 192 -21.93 -19.38 2.55
C ILE A 192 -23.01 -19.69 1.51
N PHE A 193 -23.96 -18.78 1.34
CA PHE A 193 -25.03 -18.91 0.35
C PHE A 193 -24.65 -18.23 -0.96
N ILE A 194 -24.77 -18.98 -2.06
CA ILE A 194 -24.52 -18.51 -3.42
C ILE A 194 -25.84 -18.61 -4.17
N GLY A 195 -26.48 -17.47 -4.41
CA GLY A 195 -27.78 -17.46 -5.04
C GLY A 195 -28.33 -16.06 -5.30
N SER A 196 -29.42 -16.05 -6.04
CA SER A 196 -30.19 -14.85 -6.34
C SER A 196 -31.10 -14.50 -5.15
N GLU A 197 -32.25 -13.93 -5.43
CA GLU A 197 -33.21 -13.37 -4.47
C GLU A 197 -33.53 -14.24 -3.23
N LEU A 198 -33.37 -13.65 -2.04
CA LEU A 198 -33.74 -14.25 -0.74
C LEU A 198 -35.21 -14.05 -0.35
N ARG A 199 -36.06 -13.55 -1.25
CA ARG A 199 -37.52 -13.56 -1.08
C ARG A 199 -38.14 -14.88 -1.52
N GLN A 200 -37.35 -15.78 -2.11
CA GLN A 200 -37.79 -17.07 -2.59
C GLN A 200 -36.91 -18.18 -2.01
N SER A 201 -37.52 -19.32 -1.70
CA SER A 201 -36.84 -20.53 -1.27
C SER A 201 -37.12 -21.71 -2.20
N LEU A 202 -36.29 -22.74 -2.11
CA LEU A 202 -36.37 -23.95 -2.91
C LEU A 202 -36.75 -25.14 -2.03
N LYS A 203 -37.87 -25.81 -2.31
CA LYS A 203 -38.19 -27.11 -1.70
C LYS A 203 -37.37 -28.23 -2.32
N ARG A 204 -37.29 -29.36 -1.62
CA ARG A 204 -36.57 -30.57 -2.08
C ARG A 204 -37.10 -31.17 -3.39
N ASN A 205 -38.38 -30.94 -3.70
CA ASN A 205 -39.01 -31.36 -4.95
C ASN A 205 -38.79 -30.37 -6.12
N GLY A 206 -38.01 -29.29 -5.91
CA GLY A 206 -37.76 -28.26 -6.92
C GLY A 206 -38.79 -27.12 -6.95
N GLU A 207 -39.85 -27.18 -6.15
CA GLU A 207 -40.86 -26.11 -6.06
C GLU A 207 -40.28 -24.86 -5.41
N VAL A 208 -40.52 -23.70 -6.02
CA VAL A 208 -40.11 -22.40 -5.49
C VAL A 208 -41.22 -21.82 -4.61
N LEU A 209 -40.89 -21.47 -3.37
CA LEU A 209 -41.81 -20.82 -2.43
C LEU A 209 -41.42 -19.37 -2.18
N THR A 210 -42.41 -18.52 -1.89
CA THR A 210 -42.15 -17.17 -1.38
C THR A 210 -41.88 -17.21 0.12
N ILE A 211 -40.80 -16.58 0.56
CA ILE A 211 -40.43 -16.48 1.97
C ILE A 211 -41.18 -15.30 2.60
N PRO A 212 -42.01 -15.54 3.63
CA PRO A 212 -42.64 -14.44 4.37
C PRO A 212 -41.59 -13.51 4.96
N THR A 213 -41.77 -12.19 4.82
CA THR A 213 -40.80 -11.19 5.31
C THR A 213 -40.51 -11.31 6.81
N GLY A 214 -41.47 -11.79 7.59
CA GLY A 214 -41.30 -12.09 9.01
C GLY A 214 -40.29 -13.21 9.30
N ASN A 215 -40.09 -14.16 8.39
CA ASN A 215 -39.13 -15.26 8.58
C ASN A 215 -37.69 -14.78 8.50
N LEU A 216 -37.36 -13.92 7.53
CA LEU A 216 -36.00 -13.36 7.40
C LEU A 216 -35.60 -12.51 8.62
N ARG A 217 -36.55 -11.76 9.18
CA ARG A 217 -36.33 -10.94 10.39
C ARG A 217 -35.91 -11.76 11.61
N LYS A 218 -36.33 -13.03 11.72
CA LYS A 218 -35.91 -13.92 12.82
C LYS A 218 -34.39 -14.15 12.85
N TYR A 219 -33.72 -13.93 11.72
CA TYR A 219 -32.28 -14.13 11.55
C TYR A 219 -31.51 -12.82 11.46
N ASN A 220 -32.09 -11.68 11.82
CA ASN A 220 -31.52 -10.34 11.61
C ASN A 220 -31.16 -10.03 10.14
N ILE A 221 -31.87 -10.64 9.18
CA ILE A 221 -31.66 -10.38 7.76
C ILE A 221 -32.57 -9.24 7.29
N SER A 222 -31.97 -8.20 6.74
CA SER A 222 -32.64 -7.08 6.08
C SER A 222 -32.33 -7.12 4.58
N TYR A 223 -33.21 -7.76 3.80
CA TYR A 223 -33.08 -7.85 2.36
C TYR A 223 -33.32 -6.50 1.67
N GLN A 224 -32.38 -6.06 0.84
CA GLN A 224 -32.53 -4.91 -0.05
C GLN A 224 -32.00 -5.26 -1.43
N GLU A 225 -32.85 -5.11 -2.44
CA GLU A 225 -32.47 -5.27 -3.84
C GLU A 225 -31.69 -4.03 -4.30
N ARG A 226 -30.53 -4.25 -4.91
CA ARG A 226 -29.62 -3.20 -5.37
C ARG A 226 -28.89 -3.63 -6.63
N SER A 227 -29.09 -2.88 -7.70
CA SER A 227 -28.45 -3.11 -9.01
C SER A 227 -27.19 -2.27 -9.22
N ASP A 228 -26.88 -1.36 -8.30
CA ASP A 228 -25.78 -0.41 -8.36
C ASP A 228 -24.53 -0.88 -7.59
N LEU A 229 -24.56 -2.11 -7.08
CA LEU A 229 -23.45 -2.72 -6.37
C LEU A 229 -22.36 -3.15 -7.36
N ASN A 230 -21.10 -2.98 -6.95
CA ASN A 230 -19.94 -3.48 -7.68
C ASN A 230 -19.08 -4.29 -6.72
N THR A 231 -18.66 -5.48 -7.16
CA THR A 231 -17.71 -6.30 -6.42
C THR A 231 -16.30 -5.74 -6.62
N MET A 232 -15.55 -5.58 -5.53
CA MET A 232 -14.17 -5.11 -5.59
C MET A 232 -13.22 -6.23 -6.08
N PRO A 233 -12.21 -5.92 -6.91
CA PRO A 233 -11.13 -6.86 -7.21
C PRO A 233 -10.47 -7.38 -5.91
N PRO A 234 -9.95 -8.62 -5.87
CA PRO A 234 -9.75 -9.55 -6.99
C PRO A 234 -10.96 -10.44 -7.32
N PHE A 235 -12.11 -10.25 -6.68
CA PHE A 235 -13.29 -11.09 -6.90
C PHE A 235 -13.88 -10.89 -8.30
N LYS A 236 -14.39 -11.98 -8.88
CA LYS A 236 -14.89 -12.04 -10.26
C LYS A 236 -16.41 -11.99 -10.36
N LEU A 237 -17.12 -11.97 -9.23
CA LEU A 237 -18.58 -11.85 -9.16
C LEU A 237 -19.08 -10.58 -9.89
N LYS A 238 -19.96 -10.78 -10.87
CA LYS A 238 -20.58 -9.74 -11.69
C LYS A 238 -22.04 -9.50 -11.30
N SER A 239 -22.49 -8.28 -11.55
CA SER A 239 -23.89 -7.86 -11.44
C SER A 239 -24.59 -8.25 -10.13
N PRO A 240 -23.96 -8.10 -8.94
CA PRO A 240 -24.59 -8.41 -7.66
C PRO A 240 -25.99 -7.78 -7.54
N ALA A 241 -26.98 -8.54 -7.05
CA ALA A 241 -28.40 -8.13 -7.12
C ALA A 241 -28.96 -7.55 -5.81
N PHE A 242 -28.36 -7.83 -4.67
CA PHE A 242 -28.94 -7.49 -3.37
C PHE A 242 -27.90 -7.51 -2.26
N ILE A 243 -28.28 -6.95 -1.10
CA ILE A 243 -27.59 -7.09 0.18
C ILE A 243 -28.57 -7.56 1.26
N ILE A 244 -28.04 -8.16 2.33
CA ILE A 244 -28.85 -8.69 3.45
C ILE A 244 -28.62 -7.98 4.78
N SER A 245 -27.63 -7.09 4.82
CA SER A 245 -27.27 -6.31 5.99
C SER A 245 -26.50 -5.07 5.53
N ASN A 246 -26.27 -4.14 6.45
CA ASN A 246 -25.38 -3.00 6.18
C ASN A 246 -23.90 -3.39 6.24
N ASN A 247 -23.57 -4.61 6.68
CA ASN A 247 -22.21 -5.12 6.75
C ASN A 247 -21.84 -5.72 5.39
N VAL A 248 -21.53 -4.82 4.45
CA VAL A 248 -21.08 -5.17 3.11
C VAL A 248 -19.58 -5.41 3.11
N VAL A 249 -19.15 -6.55 2.57
CA VAL A 249 -17.75 -6.95 2.41
C VAL A 249 -17.42 -6.97 0.92
N TYR A 250 -16.24 -6.48 0.54
CA TYR A 250 -15.78 -6.39 -0.86
C TYR A 250 -16.76 -5.68 -1.82
N GLY A 251 -17.50 -4.68 -1.32
CA GLY A 251 -18.38 -3.82 -2.11
C GLY A 251 -19.77 -4.40 -2.45
N SER A 252 -19.95 -5.72 -2.43
CA SER A 252 -21.21 -6.36 -2.82
C SER A 252 -21.66 -7.55 -1.98
N MET A 253 -20.75 -8.23 -1.28
CA MET A 253 -21.09 -9.40 -0.46
C MET A 253 -21.61 -8.93 0.90
N SER A 254 -22.41 -9.72 1.58
CA SER A 254 -22.99 -9.33 2.88
C SER A 254 -22.81 -10.42 3.91
N VAL A 255 -22.57 -10.01 5.15
CA VAL A 255 -22.45 -10.92 6.29
C VAL A 255 -23.41 -10.54 7.40
N VAL A 256 -24.00 -11.55 8.04
CA VAL A 256 -24.77 -11.42 9.28
C VAL A 256 -24.17 -12.39 10.30
N LYS A 257 -23.71 -11.86 11.44
CA LYS A 257 -23.37 -12.67 12.61
C LYS A 257 -24.63 -12.91 13.43
N ASN A 258 -24.88 -14.14 13.82
CA ASN A 258 -25.95 -14.49 14.76
C ASN A 258 -25.47 -15.61 15.67
N TYR A 259 -25.54 -15.42 16.98
CA TYR A 259 -24.88 -16.29 17.96
C TYR A 259 -23.37 -16.45 17.63
N ASP A 260 -22.87 -17.69 17.63
CA ASP A 260 -21.48 -18.05 17.31
C ASP A 260 -21.25 -18.29 15.80
N GLY A 261 -22.28 -18.10 14.98
CA GLY A 261 -22.28 -18.44 13.55
C GLY A 261 -22.47 -17.23 12.64
N TYR A 262 -22.28 -17.48 11.35
CA TYR A 262 -22.30 -16.46 10.31
C TYR A 262 -23.14 -16.91 9.13
N PHE A 263 -23.90 -16.00 8.56
CA PHE A 263 -24.55 -16.15 7.26
C PHE A 263 -23.91 -15.17 6.27
N PHE A 264 -23.15 -15.70 5.33
CA PHE A 264 -22.40 -14.96 4.32
C PHE A 264 -23.04 -15.16 2.95
N VAL A 265 -23.31 -14.09 2.23
CA VAL A 265 -24.05 -14.14 0.97
C VAL A 265 -23.25 -13.59 -0.20
N LEU A 266 -23.16 -14.38 -1.26
CA LEU A 266 -22.73 -13.99 -2.59
C LEU A 266 -24.00 -13.76 -3.44
N PRO A 267 -24.37 -12.51 -3.76
CA PRO A 267 -25.72 -12.16 -4.20
C PRO A 267 -26.01 -12.40 -5.69
N ARG A 268 -25.58 -13.55 -6.23
CA ARG A 268 -26.02 -14.15 -7.50
C ARG A 268 -25.79 -15.66 -7.49
N SER A 269 -26.59 -16.36 -8.31
CA SER A 269 -26.34 -17.74 -8.69
C SER A 269 -25.05 -17.88 -9.51
N ILE A 270 -24.50 -19.10 -9.63
CA ILE A 270 -23.25 -19.34 -10.37
C ILE A 270 -23.38 -18.89 -11.83
N ASP A 271 -24.51 -19.23 -12.47
CA ASP A 271 -24.72 -18.95 -13.89
C ASP A 271 -24.81 -17.45 -14.19
N ILE A 272 -25.45 -16.68 -13.32
CA ILE A 272 -25.61 -15.23 -13.53
C ILE A 272 -24.39 -14.46 -13.02
N GLY A 273 -23.89 -14.81 -11.83
CA GLY A 273 -22.82 -14.07 -11.15
C GLY A 273 -21.46 -14.22 -11.84
N TRP A 274 -21.21 -15.37 -12.46
CA TRP A 274 -19.93 -15.68 -13.10
C TRP A 274 -20.08 -16.12 -14.56
N ASN A 275 -21.23 -15.84 -15.19
CA ASN A 275 -21.53 -16.25 -16.57
C ASN A 275 -21.35 -17.77 -16.77
N SER A 276 -21.83 -18.57 -15.82
CA SER A 276 -21.67 -20.03 -15.77
C SER A 276 -20.23 -20.54 -15.66
N ASN A 277 -19.25 -19.66 -15.39
CA ASN A 277 -17.88 -20.07 -15.09
C ASN A 277 -17.79 -20.59 -13.64
N GLY A 278 -17.92 -21.91 -13.48
CA GLY A 278 -17.85 -22.55 -12.16
C GLY A 278 -16.47 -22.39 -11.51
N THR A 279 -15.40 -22.32 -12.30
CA THR A 279 -14.03 -22.13 -11.81
C THR A 279 -13.85 -20.77 -11.14
N ASP A 280 -14.30 -19.69 -11.76
CA ASP A 280 -14.22 -18.34 -11.18
C ASP A 280 -15.02 -18.23 -9.87
N ALA A 281 -16.22 -18.83 -9.84
CA ALA A 281 -17.04 -18.86 -8.62
C ALA A 281 -16.37 -19.67 -7.50
N ALA A 282 -15.73 -20.80 -7.83
CA ALA A 282 -15.02 -21.64 -6.89
C ALA A 282 -13.80 -20.93 -6.28
N GLU A 283 -13.05 -20.19 -7.10
CA GLU A 283 -11.93 -19.37 -6.64
C GLU A 283 -12.40 -18.25 -5.70
N ASP A 284 -13.49 -17.54 -6.03
CA ASP A 284 -14.06 -16.49 -5.18
C ASP A 284 -14.54 -17.05 -3.83
N VAL A 285 -15.24 -18.19 -3.83
CA VAL A 285 -15.72 -18.84 -2.59
C VAL A 285 -14.55 -19.38 -1.76
N THR A 286 -13.55 -19.97 -2.41
CA THR A 286 -12.34 -20.41 -1.73
C THR A 286 -11.63 -19.23 -1.08
N ARG A 287 -11.56 -18.08 -1.76
CA ARG A 287 -10.98 -16.85 -1.22
C ARG A 287 -11.75 -16.36 0.00
N VAL A 288 -13.09 -16.36 -0.03
CA VAL A 288 -13.93 -16.00 1.14
C VAL A 288 -13.56 -16.86 2.37
N ILE A 289 -13.34 -18.16 2.18
CA ILE A 289 -12.94 -19.09 3.25
C ILE A 289 -11.48 -18.89 3.66
N TYR A 290 -10.61 -18.70 2.68
CA TYR A 290 -9.18 -18.45 2.88
C TYR A 290 -8.92 -17.13 3.60
N GLU A 291 -9.73 -16.10 3.41
CA GLU A 291 -9.55 -14.78 4.06
C GLU A 291 -10.41 -14.62 5.33
N VAL A 292 -11.19 -15.64 5.73
CA VAL A 292 -12.22 -15.54 6.80
C VAL A 292 -13.11 -14.31 6.62
N ALA A 293 -13.57 -14.03 5.40
CA ALA A 293 -14.20 -12.74 5.08
C ALA A 293 -15.48 -12.42 5.88
N TRP A 294 -16.02 -13.39 6.63
CA TRP A 294 -17.13 -13.19 7.55
C TRP A 294 -16.73 -12.63 8.93
N GLN A 295 -15.44 -12.64 9.30
CA GLN A 295 -14.92 -12.06 10.53
C GLN A 295 -13.94 -10.94 10.24
N ARG A 296 -13.87 -9.97 11.15
CA ARG A 296 -12.81 -8.97 11.14
C ARG A 296 -11.66 -9.47 12.01
N SER A 297 -10.45 -9.49 11.46
CA SER A 297 -9.25 -9.75 12.25
C SER A 297 -9.12 -8.68 13.36
N LEU A 298 -8.88 -9.13 14.59
CA LEU A 298 -8.62 -8.28 15.76
C LEU A 298 -7.25 -7.63 15.66
N THR A 299 -6.29 -8.37 15.12
CA THR A 299 -4.90 -7.95 14.91
C THR A 299 -4.17 -8.94 14.01
N ASP A 300 -3.10 -8.49 13.39
CA ASP A 300 -2.28 -9.24 12.48
C ASP A 300 -0.78 -9.08 12.80
N GLY A 301 0.02 -9.98 12.26
CA GLY A 301 1.48 -9.92 12.30
C GLY A 301 2.07 -10.88 11.28
N SER A 302 3.31 -10.64 10.89
CA SER A 302 3.98 -11.47 9.89
C SER A 302 5.46 -11.66 10.18
N LEU A 303 6.02 -12.73 9.65
CA LEU A 303 7.42 -13.08 9.71
C LEU A 303 7.86 -13.59 8.34
N HIS A 304 8.93 -13.00 7.81
CA HIS A 304 9.57 -13.45 6.58
C HIS A 304 10.87 -14.15 6.94
N LEU A 305 11.03 -15.40 6.50
CA LEU A 305 12.25 -16.18 6.66
C LEU A 305 12.86 -16.44 5.29
N ASN A 306 14.13 -16.09 5.12
CA ASN A 306 14.87 -16.37 3.89
C ASN A 306 15.63 -17.70 3.97
N SER A 307 16.17 -18.16 2.84
CA SER A 307 16.93 -19.42 2.74
C SER A 307 18.16 -19.53 3.66
N SER A 308 18.73 -18.43 4.15
CA SER A 308 19.85 -18.47 5.08
C SER A 308 19.42 -18.74 6.53
N GLU A 309 18.16 -18.44 6.85
CA GLU A 309 17.54 -18.66 8.15
C GLU A 309 16.88 -20.05 8.23
N ILE A 310 16.50 -20.62 7.08
CA ILE A 310 15.89 -21.95 6.99
C ILE A 310 16.98 -22.97 6.68
N LYS A 311 17.54 -23.58 7.73
CA LYS A 311 18.57 -24.63 7.59
C LYS A 311 17.93 -26.02 7.49
N GLU A 312 18.49 -26.88 6.64
CA GLU A 312 17.95 -28.24 6.42
C GLU A 312 18.01 -29.15 7.66
N SER A 313 18.96 -28.91 8.58
CA SER A 313 19.23 -29.76 9.74
C SER A 313 19.04 -29.07 11.09
N GLU A 314 18.86 -27.76 11.11
CA GLU A 314 18.70 -26.98 12.35
C GLU A 314 17.33 -26.33 12.33
N SER A 315 16.53 -26.64 13.36
CA SER A 315 15.24 -26.03 13.51
C SER A 315 15.40 -24.56 13.90
N ASN A 316 14.95 -23.66 13.04
CA ASN A 316 14.94 -22.25 13.38
C ASN A 316 13.76 -21.98 14.32
N ARG A 317 14.02 -21.34 15.45
CA ARG A 317 12.96 -20.83 16.33
C ARG A 317 12.74 -19.38 15.96
N SER A 318 11.49 -18.97 15.88
CA SER A 318 11.18 -17.58 15.58
C SER A 318 9.85 -17.21 16.22
N MET A 319 9.81 -16.01 16.79
CA MET A 319 8.62 -15.47 17.43
C MET A 319 7.93 -14.46 16.52
N ILE A 320 6.63 -14.64 16.36
CA ILE A 320 5.77 -13.72 15.60
C ILE A 320 4.97 -12.93 16.62
N PHE A 321 5.11 -11.61 16.61
CA PHE A 321 4.31 -10.72 17.43
C PHE A 321 3.21 -10.08 16.58
N LEU A 322 1.98 -10.05 17.09
CA LEU A 322 0.87 -9.34 16.46
C LEU A 322 0.86 -7.87 16.89
N LYS A 323 0.21 -7.01 16.11
CA LYS A 323 0.00 -5.61 16.50
C LYS A 323 -0.79 -5.51 17.81
N PRO A 324 -0.61 -4.44 18.60
CA PRO A 324 -1.30 -4.29 19.87
C PRO A 324 -2.83 -4.24 19.70
N TYR A 325 -3.57 -4.96 20.54
CA TYR A 325 -5.03 -5.11 20.47
C TYR A 325 -5.66 -5.18 21.87
N PRO A 326 -6.97 -4.95 22.03
CA PRO A 326 -7.58 -4.79 23.36
C PRO A 326 -8.03 -6.11 24.03
N ASN A 327 -7.99 -7.24 23.34
CA ASN A 327 -8.56 -8.50 23.82
C ASN A 327 -7.48 -9.38 24.48
N VAL A 328 -7.88 -10.18 25.48
CA VAL A 328 -6.97 -11.09 26.22
C VAL A 328 -6.91 -12.50 25.65
N GLU A 329 -7.75 -12.79 24.64
CA GLU A 329 -7.80 -14.07 23.96
C GLU A 329 -8.27 -13.92 22.52
N GLY A 330 -8.04 -14.96 21.72
CA GLY A 330 -8.54 -15.09 20.36
C GLY A 330 -8.09 -16.40 19.72
N TRP A 331 -8.50 -16.60 18.47
CA TRP A 331 -8.11 -17.73 17.64
C TRP A 331 -7.18 -17.24 16.54
N ALA A 332 -5.91 -17.61 16.66
CA ALA A 332 -4.92 -17.29 15.66
C ALA A 332 -5.03 -18.25 14.48
N ARG A 333 -5.14 -17.69 13.29
CA ARG A 333 -4.96 -18.37 12.02
C ARG A 333 -3.58 -18.05 11.49
N ILE A 334 -2.81 -19.10 11.24
CA ILE A 334 -1.42 -19.02 10.77
C ILE A 334 -1.42 -19.48 9.32
N TYR A 335 -1.04 -18.57 8.43
CA TYR A 335 -0.90 -18.81 7.00
C TYR A 335 0.58 -18.89 6.66
N ILE A 336 0.97 -19.95 5.96
CA ILE A 336 2.35 -20.14 5.55
C ILE A 336 2.37 -20.19 4.03
N LEU A 337 3.04 -19.22 3.43
CA LEU A 337 3.31 -19.17 2.00
C LEU A 337 4.80 -19.43 1.78
N THR A 338 5.11 -20.51 1.08
CA THR A 338 6.51 -20.82 0.74
C THR A 338 6.79 -20.53 -0.72
N ASN A 339 7.87 -19.80 -1.01
CA ASN A 339 8.43 -19.74 -2.35
C ASN A 339 9.52 -20.81 -2.48
N THR A 340 9.24 -21.81 -3.29
CA THR A 340 10.17 -22.91 -3.58
C THR A 340 11.11 -22.52 -4.72
N SER A 341 12.26 -23.18 -4.83
CA SER A 341 13.19 -22.96 -5.97
C SER A 341 12.54 -23.22 -7.33
N ASN A 342 11.45 -23.99 -7.36
CA ASN A 342 10.70 -24.35 -8.55
C ASN A 342 9.50 -23.43 -8.80
N ASN A 343 9.34 -22.34 -8.04
CA ASN A 343 8.24 -21.37 -8.10
C ASN A 343 6.83 -21.99 -7.97
N VAL A 344 6.70 -23.14 -7.32
CA VAL A 344 5.39 -23.67 -6.94
C VAL A 344 5.13 -23.28 -5.49
N PRO A 345 4.20 -22.35 -5.22
CA PRO A 345 3.87 -21.98 -3.86
C PRO A 345 3.13 -23.12 -3.17
N PHE A 346 3.48 -23.38 -1.92
CA PHE A 346 2.73 -24.28 -1.04
C PHE A 346 2.11 -23.44 0.07
N TYR A 347 0.84 -23.74 0.36
CA TYR A 347 0.04 -23.06 1.38
C TYR A 347 -0.26 -24.04 2.51
N SER A 348 -0.05 -23.62 3.74
CA SER A 348 -0.50 -24.34 4.93
C SER A 348 -1.25 -23.39 5.85
N VAL A 349 -2.35 -23.88 6.42
CA VAL A 349 -3.15 -23.15 7.39
C VAL A 349 -3.16 -23.95 8.70
N SER A 350 -2.80 -23.28 9.79
CA SER A 350 -2.92 -23.82 11.14
C SER A 350 -3.72 -22.87 12.02
N GLU A 351 -4.35 -23.41 13.06
CA GLU A 351 -5.17 -22.65 13.98
C GLU A 351 -4.78 -22.95 15.42
N ARG A 352 -4.68 -21.90 16.23
CA ARG A 352 -4.31 -21.99 17.64
C ARG A 352 -5.13 -21.01 18.46
N ARG A 353 -5.77 -21.49 19.54
CA ARG A 353 -6.34 -20.58 20.53
C ARG A 353 -5.19 -19.94 21.31
N ILE A 354 -5.14 -18.62 21.32
CA ILE A 354 -4.19 -17.84 22.10
C ILE A 354 -4.96 -17.26 23.28
N THR A 355 -4.48 -17.51 24.49
CA THR A 355 -5.06 -16.98 25.72
C THR A 355 -3.97 -16.40 26.60
N ARG A 356 -4.30 -15.34 27.31
CA ARG A 356 -3.49 -14.86 28.43
C ARG A 356 -3.39 -15.93 29.51
N THR A 357 -2.16 -16.36 29.82
CA THR A 357 -1.87 -17.35 30.88
C THR A 357 -1.65 -16.72 32.24
N VAL A 358 -1.41 -15.40 32.28
CA VAL A 358 -1.02 -14.66 33.49
C VAL A 358 -1.94 -13.46 33.71
N TYR A 359 -2.56 -13.37 34.89
CA TYR A 359 -3.59 -12.37 35.20
C TYR A 359 -3.05 -11.04 35.74
N GLY A 360 -1.80 -10.99 36.22
CA GLY A 360 -1.18 -9.73 36.59
C GLY A 360 -0.82 -8.88 35.36
N THR A 361 -0.54 -7.60 35.60
CA THR A 361 -0.14 -6.66 34.57
C THR A 361 1.22 -6.02 34.85
N MET A 362 1.93 -5.68 33.77
CA MET A 362 3.22 -4.99 33.81
C MET A 362 3.16 -3.78 32.87
N GLY A 363 3.16 -2.58 33.45
CA GLY A 363 3.11 -1.30 32.73
C GLY A 363 4.48 -0.62 32.70
N HIS A 364 4.95 -0.27 31.51
CA HIS A 364 6.19 0.47 31.26
C HIS A 364 6.08 1.15 29.88
N LYS A 365 7.10 1.91 29.46
CA LYS A 365 7.18 2.38 28.06
C LYS A 365 7.43 1.18 27.15
N SER A 366 6.64 0.99 26.10
CA SER A 366 6.79 -0.16 25.17
C SER A 366 8.15 -0.17 24.47
N THR A 367 8.76 1.00 24.31
CA THR A 367 10.11 1.19 23.77
C THR A 367 11.07 1.77 24.80
N ALA A 368 12.31 1.30 24.77
CA ALA A 368 13.38 1.84 25.60
C ALA A 368 14.71 1.89 24.84
N ALA A 369 15.49 2.94 25.08
CA ALA A 369 16.84 3.01 24.54
C ALA A 369 17.81 2.20 25.41
N ARG A 370 18.83 1.60 24.79
CA ARG A 370 19.95 1.02 25.55
C ARG A 370 20.61 2.09 26.44
N GLY A 371 20.84 1.74 27.70
CA GLY A 371 21.38 2.62 28.73
C GLY A 371 20.39 3.69 29.21
N GLU A 372 19.09 3.49 29.04
CA GLU A 372 18.06 4.30 29.71
C GLU A 372 17.99 3.91 31.19
N GLY A 373 18.38 4.84 32.07
CA GLY A 373 18.40 4.64 33.53
C GLY A 373 17.09 4.97 34.23
N ASP A 374 16.24 5.80 33.61
CA ASP A 374 14.95 6.23 34.17
C ASP A 374 13.78 5.39 33.64
N PHE A 375 14.02 4.09 33.42
CA PHE A 375 12.98 3.18 32.96
C PHE A 375 12.27 2.53 34.16
N THR A 376 11.04 2.97 34.44
CA THR A 376 10.25 2.45 35.56
C THR A 376 9.25 1.41 35.06
N ILE A 377 9.23 0.26 35.74
CA ILE A 377 8.23 -0.79 35.51
C ILE A 377 7.25 -0.78 36.68
N ALA A 378 5.96 -0.61 36.38
CA ALA A 378 4.87 -0.70 37.34
C ALA A 378 4.22 -2.08 37.24
N PHE A 379 4.02 -2.73 38.38
CA PHE A 379 3.44 -4.06 38.47
C PHE A 379 2.05 -3.99 39.11
N GLN A 380 1.12 -4.81 38.64
CA GLN A 380 -0.13 -5.13 39.31
C GLN A 380 -0.31 -6.65 39.32
N LEU A 381 0.13 -7.31 40.38
CA LEU A 381 0.07 -8.75 40.51
C LEU A 381 -1.32 -9.18 40.99
N ALA A 382 -1.90 -10.20 40.38
CA ALA A 382 -3.13 -10.84 40.82
C ALA A 382 -2.79 -12.26 41.30
N VAL A 383 -2.97 -12.52 42.59
CA VAL A 383 -2.56 -13.78 43.22
C VAL A 383 -3.73 -14.40 43.98
N ASN A 384 -3.78 -15.74 43.98
CA ASN A 384 -4.83 -16.51 44.64
C ASN A 384 -4.24 -17.65 45.48
N PHE A 385 -3.28 -17.32 46.36
CA PHE A 385 -2.70 -18.29 47.27
C PHE A 385 -3.57 -18.43 48.53
N THR A 386 -3.91 -19.69 48.87
CA THR A 386 -4.69 -20.02 50.08
C THR A 386 -3.90 -19.84 51.37
N LYS A 387 -2.56 -19.88 51.30
CA LYS A 387 -1.65 -19.58 52.41
C LYS A 387 -0.70 -18.46 51.97
N PRO A 388 -0.41 -17.48 52.85
CA PRO A 388 0.59 -16.46 52.56
C PRO A 388 1.93 -17.09 52.18
N LYS A 389 2.56 -16.58 51.12
CA LYS A 389 3.85 -16.99 50.60
C LYS A 389 4.81 -15.80 50.67
N ASP A 390 5.98 -15.98 51.26
CA ASP A 390 7.07 -15.01 51.14
C ASP A 390 7.71 -15.16 49.75
N ALA A 391 7.82 -14.07 49.00
CA ALA A 391 8.35 -14.07 47.64
C ALA A 391 9.26 -12.87 47.39
N ASN A 392 10.38 -13.11 46.71
CA ASN A 392 11.17 -12.06 46.07
C ASN A 392 10.77 -12.00 44.61
N ILE A 393 10.30 -10.85 44.15
CA ILE A 393 9.87 -10.68 42.76
C ILE A 393 11.02 -10.10 41.96
N SER A 394 11.39 -10.77 40.88
CA SER A 394 12.40 -10.34 39.91
C SER A 394 11.78 -10.13 38.53
N VAL A 395 12.32 -9.20 37.76
CA VAL A 395 12.10 -9.10 36.32
C VAL A 395 13.10 -10.02 35.63
N VAL A 396 12.60 -11.09 35.03
CA VAL A 396 13.36 -12.02 34.19
C VAL A 396 13.18 -11.64 32.73
N ILE A 397 14.28 -11.58 32.00
CA ILE A 397 14.32 -11.07 30.62
C ILE A 397 14.62 -12.24 29.69
N TYR A 398 13.75 -12.43 28.70
CA TYR A 398 13.93 -13.38 27.62
C TYR A 398 14.04 -12.64 26.28
N ASP A 399 14.90 -13.10 25.39
CA ASP A 399 14.94 -12.64 24.00
C ASP A 399 13.81 -13.27 23.15
N GLU A 400 13.78 -12.96 21.85
CA GLU A 400 12.79 -13.46 20.89
C GLU A 400 12.87 -14.98 20.63
N ASP A 401 13.98 -15.63 20.98
CA ASP A 401 14.16 -17.08 20.91
C ASP A 401 13.82 -17.78 22.24
N MET A 402 13.31 -17.03 23.22
CA MET A 402 13.12 -17.44 24.62
C MET A 402 14.43 -17.83 25.32
N GLY A 403 15.56 -17.32 24.84
CA GLY A 403 16.85 -17.37 25.52
C GLY A 403 16.85 -16.47 26.75
N PHE A 404 17.36 -16.98 27.88
CA PHE A 404 17.51 -16.19 29.10
C PHE A 404 18.62 -15.14 28.92
N VAL A 405 18.27 -13.87 29.09
CA VAL A 405 19.21 -12.73 28.94
C VAL A 405 19.69 -12.22 30.29
N GLY A 406 18.78 -12.14 31.28
CA GLY A 406 19.13 -11.60 32.59
C GLY A 406 17.99 -11.61 33.61
N ARG A 407 18.32 -11.26 34.85
CA ARG A 407 17.39 -11.15 35.98
C ARG A 407 17.74 -9.91 36.81
N GLN A 408 16.74 -9.07 37.09
CA GLN A 408 16.87 -7.93 37.99
C GLN A 408 15.83 -8.03 39.11
N LEU A 409 16.27 -7.93 40.36
CA LEU A 409 15.38 -7.97 41.51
C LEU A 409 14.53 -6.69 41.58
N ALA A 410 13.21 -6.86 41.61
CA ALA A 410 12.25 -5.75 41.67
C ALA A 410 11.80 -5.44 43.10
N GLN A 411 11.55 -6.47 43.91
CA GLN A 411 11.06 -6.31 45.28
C GLN A 411 11.45 -7.51 46.15
N ARG A 412 11.83 -7.26 47.42
CA ARG A 412 12.21 -8.27 48.40
C ARG A 412 11.11 -8.53 49.42
N ASP A 413 11.08 -9.76 49.94
CA ASP A 413 10.35 -10.19 51.13
C ASP A 413 8.85 -9.79 51.12
N ILE A 414 8.18 -9.91 49.97
CA ILE A 414 6.74 -9.64 49.89
C ILE A 414 5.97 -10.84 50.42
N LYS A 415 5.03 -10.60 51.33
CA LYS A 415 4.01 -11.58 51.71
C LYS A 415 2.83 -11.54 50.76
N LEU A 416 2.78 -12.48 49.83
CA LEU A 416 1.70 -12.67 48.87
C LEU A 416 0.64 -13.61 49.44
N SER A 417 -0.59 -13.13 49.56
CA SER A 417 -1.81 -13.89 49.87
C SER A 417 -2.86 -13.61 48.79
N GLN A 418 -4.04 -14.23 48.85
CA GLN A 418 -5.13 -13.91 47.92
C GLN A 418 -5.41 -12.38 47.87
N GLY A 419 -5.24 -11.76 46.70
CA GLY A 419 -5.39 -10.30 46.54
C GLY A 419 -4.72 -9.71 45.30
N GLN A 420 -4.73 -8.38 45.24
CA GLN A 420 -4.01 -7.60 44.22
C GLN A 420 -2.89 -6.78 44.87
N TYR A 421 -1.71 -6.78 44.27
CA TYR A 421 -0.53 -6.08 44.78
C TYR A 421 0.03 -5.15 43.71
N SER A 422 0.36 -3.92 44.09
CA SER A 422 0.94 -2.94 43.16
C SER A 422 2.20 -2.33 43.74
N PHE A 423 3.25 -2.29 42.91
CA PHE A 423 4.52 -1.65 43.23
C PHE A 423 5.22 -1.23 41.93
N SER A 424 6.33 -0.52 42.03
CA SER A 424 7.14 -0.10 40.89
C SER A 424 8.62 -0.33 41.18
N SER A 425 9.38 -0.70 40.15
CA SER A 425 10.84 -0.83 40.24
C SER A 425 11.49 -0.03 39.12
N ASN A 426 12.62 0.59 39.43
CA ASN A 426 13.53 1.10 38.42
C ASN A 426 14.22 -0.09 37.76
N PHE A 427 14.35 -0.06 36.45
CA PHE A 427 14.95 -1.09 35.63
C PHE A 427 15.98 -0.44 34.72
N ILE A 428 17.20 -1.01 34.66
CA ILE A 428 18.27 -0.47 33.83
C ILE A 428 18.26 -1.23 32.52
N VAL A 429 17.95 -0.55 31.43
CA VAL A 429 17.84 -1.18 30.10
C VAL A 429 19.24 -1.33 29.49
N ASP A 430 20.01 -2.32 29.92
CA ASP A 430 21.27 -2.71 29.24
C ASP A 430 21.04 -3.94 28.36
N LEU A 431 20.20 -3.75 27.36
CA LEU A 431 19.83 -4.76 26.38
C LEU A 431 20.31 -4.34 24.99
N ASN A 432 20.67 -5.33 24.16
CA ASN A 432 20.95 -5.07 22.75
C ASN A 432 19.65 -4.68 22.02
N SER A 433 19.75 -4.27 20.76
CA SER A 433 18.57 -4.04 19.94
C SER A 433 17.82 -5.36 19.73
N GLY A 434 16.50 -5.36 19.90
CA GLY A 434 15.68 -6.56 19.76
C GLY A 434 14.36 -6.45 20.52
N ARG A 435 13.58 -7.54 20.49
CA ARG A 435 12.38 -7.71 21.30
C ARG A 435 12.67 -8.62 22.49
N TYR A 436 12.11 -8.25 23.62
CA TYR A 436 12.30 -8.96 24.87
C TYR A 436 10.97 -9.19 25.57
N ILE A 437 10.80 -10.38 26.12
CA ILE A 437 9.69 -10.69 27.03
C ILE A 437 10.19 -10.49 28.45
N LEU A 438 9.56 -9.56 29.17
CA LEU A 438 9.78 -9.33 30.58
C LEU A 438 8.78 -10.17 31.37
N LYS A 439 9.26 -10.94 32.35
CA LYS A 439 8.42 -11.72 33.27
C LYS A 439 8.67 -11.27 34.70
N ALA A 440 7.61 -10.95 35.44
CA ALA A 440 7.69 -10.80 36.89
C ALA A 440 7.60 -12.20 37.51
N GLU A 441 8.71 -12.73 37.98
CA GLU A 441 8.86 -14.11 38.45
C GLU A 441 9.36 -14.12 39.91
N ASP A 442 8.90 -15.07 40.72
CA ASP A 442 9.53 -15.31 42.03
C ASP A 442 10.74 -16.25 41.97
N ASP A 443 11.35 -16.50 43.13
CA ASP A 443 12.48 -17.42 43.26
C ASP A 443 12.13 -18.89 42.95
N GLU A 444 10.84 -19.24 42.89
CA GLU A 444 10.36 -20.59 42.55
C GLU A 444 9.95 -20.73 41.07
N GLY A 445 10.05 -19.67 40.27
CA GLY A 445 9.68 -19.70 38.86
C GLY A 445 8.21 -19.38 38.56
N TYR A 446 7.44 -18.94 39.55
CA TYR A 446 6.03 -18.58 39.32
C TYR A 446 5.93 -17.21 38.64
N VAL A 447 5.29 -17.15 37.47
CA VAL A 447 5.13 -15.92 36.67
C VAL A 447 3.85 -15.19 37.06
N TYR A 448 3.98 -13.97 37.57
CA TYR A 448 2.88 -13.14 38.04
C TYR A 448 2.38 -12.11 37.03
N ALA A 449 3.26 -11.61 36.16
CA ALA A 449 2.93 -10.67 35.09
C ALA A 449 3.95 -10.81 33.95
N GLN A 450 3.56 -10.46 32.72
CA GLN A 450 4.46 -10.48 31.57
C GLN A 450 4.15 -9.36 30.58
N SER A 451 5.19 -8.80 29.96
CA SER A 451 5.06 -7.75 28.96
C SER A 451 6.13 -7.82 27.88
N LEU A 452 5.86 -7.16 26.76
CA LEU A 452 6.79 -6.98 25.66
C LEU A 452 7.57 -5.67 25.83
N LEU A 453 8.90 -5.74 25.76
CA LEU A 453 9.78 -4.60 25.65
C LEU A 453 10.48 -4.62 24.29
N TYR A 454 10.37 -3.54 23.53
CA TYR A 454 11.15 -3.34 22.31
C TYR A 454 12.32 -2.39 22.57
N VAL A 455 13.53 -2.85 22.25
CA VAL A 455 14.73 -2.03 22.25
C VAL A 455 15.10 -1.77 20.79
N PRO A 456 14.67 -0.63 20.21
CA PRO A 456 14.91 -0.34 18.80
C PRO A 456 16.41 -0.20 18.49
N PRO A 457 16.88 -0.63 17.31
CA PRO A 457 18.22 -0.33 16.86
C PRO A 457 18.41 1.17 16.70
N ILE A 458 19.64 1.63 16.96
CA ILE A 458 19.99 3.04 16.81
C ILE A 458 20.41 3.27 15.36
N LEU A 459 19.68 4.14 14.66
CA LEU A 459 19.97 4.50 13.28
C LEU A 459 20.77 5.80 13.23
N LEU A 460 21.86 5.78 12.46
CA LEU A 460 22.66 6.96 12.14
C LEU A 460 22.37 7.40 10.71
N MET A 461 21.92 8.64 10.53
CA MET A 461 21.65 9.23 9.22
C MET A 461 22.28 10.61 9.08
N PHE A 462 22.45 11.06 7.83
CA PHE A 462 22.75 12.46 7.56
C PHE A 462 21.47 13.30 7.72
N ASP A 463 21.56 14.44 8.38
CA ASP A 463 20.37 15.31 8.61
C ASP A 463 19.96 16.11 7.35
N VAL A 464 20.84 16.16 6.34
CA VAL A 464 20.56 16.79 5.04
C VAL A 464 20.59 15.77 3.89
N PRO A 465 19.64 15.85 2.94
CA PRO A 465 19.71 15.05 1.72
C PRO A 465 21.02 15.37 0.98
N ARG A 466 21.81 14.35 0.61
CA ARG A 466 23.03 14.51 -0.21
C ARG A 466 22.69 15.40 -1.43
N PRO A 467 23.35 16.55 -1.66
CA PRO A 467 24.80 16.68 -1.85
C PRO A 467 25.40 17.96 -1.20
N TYR A 468 25.30 18.12 0.12
CA TYR A 468 25.92 19.26 0.83
C TYR A 468 27.33 18.98 1.36
N TRP A 469 28.00 17.94 0.85
CA TRP A 469 29.41 17.65 1.18
C TRP A 469 30.40 18.64 0.54
N ASP A 470 29.94 19.52 -0.35
CA ASP A 470 30.78 20.47 -1.08
C ASP A 470 30.64 21.94 -0.63
N MET A 471 29.90 22.24 0.44
CA MET A 471 29.80 23.60 0.96
C MET A 471 30.75 23.85 2.13
N GLU A 472 31.55 24.92 2.04
CA GLU A 472 32.14 25.56 3.22
C GLU A 472 31.02 26.22 4.04
N PRO A 473 30.97 26.07 5.38
CA PRO A 473 31.93 25.40 6.27
C PRO A 473 31.69 23.89 6.46
N GLN A 474 32.78 23.14 6.72
CA GLN A 474 32.89 21.68 6.85
C GLN A 474 32.18 21.06 8.07
N ILE A 475 30.95 21.47 8.35
CA ILE A 475 30.13 20.87 9.38
C ILE A 475 29.37 19.71 8.75
N ILE A 476 29.56 18.50 9.26
CA ILE A 476 28.82 17.31 8.81
C ILE A 476 27.69 17.08 9.82
N PRO A 477 26.44 17.42 9.49
CA PRO A 477 25.32 17.23 10.39
C PRO A 477 24.85 15.77 10.33
N PHE A 478 24.84 15.14 11.49
CA PHE A 478 24.30 13.80 11.68
C PHE A 478 23.02 13.87 12.51
N ARG A 479 22.19 12.85 12.37
CA ARG A 479 21.03 12.62 13.20
C ARG A 479 21.02 11.17 13.67
N VAL A 480 20.82 11.00 14.97
CA VAL A 480 20.66 9.71 15.63
C VAL A 480 19.21 9.55 16.03
N VAL A 481 18.58 8.50 15.53
CA VAL A 481 17.18 8.17 15.83
C VAL A 481 17.08 6.71 16.23
N LEU A 482 16.12 6.39 17.08
CA LEU A 482 15.68 5.02 17.30
C LEU A 482 14.78 4.62 16.13
N GLU A 483 14.97 3.41 15.60
CA GLU A 483 14.02 2.84 14.65
C GLU A 483 12.61 2.79 15.26
N ALA A 484 11.60 3.01 14.41
CA ALA A 484 10.21 2.99 14.84
C ALA A 484 9.79 1.54 15.13
N ASP A 485 8.93 1.31 16.14
CA ASP A 485 8.41 -0.04 16.39
C ASP A 485 7.49 -0.48 15.24
N PRO A 486 7.85 -1.53 14.48
CA PRO A 486 7.04 -1.95 13.35
C PRO A 486 5.68 -2.54 13.77
N LEU A 487 5.45 -2.83 15.06
CA LEU A 487 4.13 -3.22 15.59
C LEU A 487 3.17 -2.03 15.72
N LEU A 488 3.67 -0.79 15.68
CA LEU A 488 2.87 0.42 15.74
C LEU A 488 2.77 1.06 14.37
N GLU A 489 1.64 0.87 13.70
CA GLU A 489 1.34 1.54 12.45
C GLU A 489 1.42 3.07 12.60
N GLY A 490 2.18 3.71 11.70
CA GLY A 490 2.39 5.16 11.72
C GLY A 490 3.39 5.66 12.76
N SER A 491 4.08 4.77 13.48
CA SER A 491 5.21 5.19 14.33
C SER A 491 6.34 5.76 13.46
N SER A 492 6.98 6.82 13.96
CA SER A 492 8.10 7.48 13.30
C SER A 492 9.37 7.30 14.13
N PRO A 493 10.56 7.27 13.50
CA PRO A 493 11.82 7.17 14.23
C PRO A 493 11.93 8.26 15.30
N ALA A 494 12.18 7.86 16.55
CA ALA A 494 12.23 8.79 17.68
C ALA A 494 13.65 9.36 17.81
N PRO A 495 13.82 10.69 17.95
CA PRO A 495 15.14 11.28 18.13
C PRO A 495 15.78 10.84 19.45
N LEU A 496 17.07 10.49 19.41
CA LEU A 496 17.82 10.13 20.62
C LEU A 496 18.39 11.40 21.27
N VAL A 497 17.72 11.93 22.30
CA VAL A 497 18.03 13.25 22.88
C VAL A 497 19.07 13.16 24.02
N ASN A 498 19.93 14.17 24.15
CA ASN A 498 20.91 14.34 25.23
C ASN A 498 21.87 13.14 25.41
N ARG A 499 22.22 12.44 24.33
CA ARG A 499 23.17 11.31 24.38
C ARG A 499 24.58 11.77 24.01
N ARG A 500 25.56 11.23 24.74
CA ARG A 500 26.98 11.43 24.44
C ARG A 500 27.38 10.57 23.25
N VAL A 501 28.03 11.20 22.27
CA VAL A 501 28.40 10.61 20.99
C VAL A 501 29.89 10.78 20.76
N PHE A 502 30.57 9.69 20.39
CA PHE A 502 31.98 9.72 19.99
C PHE A 502 32.10 9.37 18.52
N VAL A 503 32.75 10.23 17.74
CA VAL A 503 32.94 10.02 16.29
C VAL A 503 34.38 9.64 16.02
N ASN A 504 34.59 8.53 15.32
CA ASN A 504 35.87 8.11 14.77
C ASN A 504 35.75 8.02 13.24
N VAL A 505 36.69 8.63 12.52
CA VAL A 505 36.64 8.73 11.05
C VAL A 505 37.81 7.98 10.44
N ASN A 506 37.49 7.02 9.57
CA ASN A 506 38.45 6.19 8.87
C ASN A 506 38.41 6.47 7.36
N ARG A 507 39.58 6.46 6.71
CA ARG A 507 39.70 6.44 5.24
C ARG A 507 39.86 5.01 4.77
N SER A 508 39.17 4.62 3.71
CA SER A 508 39.43 3.32 3.07
C SER A 508 40.84 3.28 2.43
N PRO A 509 41.64 2.21 2.61
CA PRO A 509 41.38 1.04 3.44
C PRO A 509 41.97 1.21 4.86
N ASN A 510 41.12 1.49 5.84
CA ASN A 510 41.40 1.43 7.29
C ASN A 510 42.51 2.33 7.87
N VAL A 511 42.76 3.51 7.30
CA VAL A 511 43.57 4.52 8.00
C VAL A 511 42.65 5.28 8.95
N ASN A 512 42.76 5.01 10.26
CA ASN A 512 42.11 5.84 11.29
C ASN A 512 42.66 7.26 11.13
N ILE A 513 41.81 8.21 10.75
CA ILE A 513 42.24 9.58 10.49
C ILE A 513 42.10 10.38 11.79
N PHE A 514 40.94 10.31 12.46
CA PHE A 514 40.66 11.10 13.66
C PHE A 514 39.67 10.42 14.60
N SER A 515 39.81 10.71 15.89
CA SER A 515 38.78 10.49 16.90
C SER A 515 38.42 11.84 17.54
N SER A 516 37.14 12.12 17.73
CA SER A 516 36.70 13.32 18.44
C SER A 516 37.20 13.24 19.90
N PRO A 517 38.06 14.16 20.36
CA PRO A 517 38.63 14.10 21.71
C PRO A 517 37.58 14.42 22.78
N THR A 518 36.52 15.15 22.41
CA THR A 518 35.39 15.50 23.28
C THR A 518 34.11 14.82 22.81
N PRO A 519 33.31 14.24 23.72
CA PRO A 519 31.99 13.71 23.36
C PRO A 519 31.11 14.85 22.86
N LEU A 520 30.43 14.63 21.74
CA LEU A 520 29.36 15.48 21.25
C LEU A 520 28.06 15.10 21.98
N THR A 521 27.09 16.02 22.04
CA THR A 521 25.77 15.73 22.64
C THR A 521 24.70 15.95 21.58
N THR A 522 23.74 15.03 21.49
CA THR A 522 22.59 15.17 20.58
C THR A 522 21.57 16.18 21.10
N ASP A 523 21.00 16.98 20.20
CA ASP A 523 19.94 17.94 20.51
C ASP A 523 18.55 17.27 20.63
N ALA A 524 17.49 18.08 20.80
CA ALA A 524 16.10 17.60 20.88
C ALA A 524 15.60 16.87 19.62
N GLY A 525 16.22 17.12 18.46
CA GLY A 525 15.96 16.43 17.20
C GLY A 525 16.84 15.19 17.00
N GLY A 526 17.69 14.84 17.97
CA GLY A 526 18.69 13.78 17.86
C GLY A 526 19.88 14.18 16.99
N ARG A 527 20.06 15.48 16.71
CA ARG A 527 21.08 15.97 15.78
C ARG A 527 22.37 16.31 16.50
N PHE A 528 23.48 16.14 15.81
CA PHE A 528 24.78 16.62 16.25
C PHE A 528 25.64 17.02 15.05
N ASN A 529 26.50 18.01 15.25
CA ASN A 529 27.37 18.54 14.21
C ASN A 529 28.80 18.03 14.46
N TYR A 530 29.32 17.25 13.52
CA TYR A 530 30.73 16.88 13.54
C TYR A 530 31.55 17.92 12.77
N THR A 531 32.54 18.51 13.45
CA THR A 531 33.53 19.39 12.83
C THR A 531 34.88 18.68 12.88
N PRO A 532 35.57 18.47 11.74
CA PRO A 532 36.90 17.89 11.76
C PRO A 532 37.88 18.82 12.51
N PRO A 533 39.00 18.30 13.04
CA PRO A 533 40.01 19.13 13.71
C PRO A 533 40.45 20.31 12.82
N SER A 534 40.72 21.46 13.44
CA SER A 534 41.09 22.69 12.73
C SER A 534 42.22 22.46 11.73
N GLY A 535 42.00 22.86 10.48
CA GLY A 535 42.97 22.73 9.39
C GLY A 535 42.87 21.43 8.59
N TYR A 536 42.07 20.44 9.02
CA TYR A 536 41.80 19.28 8.18
C TYR A 536 40.75 19.60 7.11
N VAL A 537 40.98 19.13 5.89
CA VAL A 537 40.04 19.21 4.77
C VAL A 537 39.87 17.79 4.23
N PHE A 538 38.64 17.28 4.21
CA PHE A 538 38.34 15.99 3.60
C PHE A 538 38.73 16.01 2.11
N ASP A 539 39.64 15.16 1.65
CA ASP A 539 39.91 15.01 0.22
C ASP A 539 38.87 14.10 -0.47
N TYR A 540 38.98 13.89 -1.78
CA TYR A 540 38.09 12.99 -2.51
C TYR A 540 38.37 11.52 -2.11
N GLY A 541 37.32 10.76 -1.82
CA GLY A 541 37.46 9.38 -1.38
C GLY A 541 36.28 8.82 -0.60
N GLU A 542 36.44 7.59 -0.13
CA GLU A 542 35.48 6.90 0.74
C GLU A 542 35.92 7.02 2.20
N TYR A 543 34.98 7.49 3.02
CA TYR A 543 35.12 7.70 4.44
C TYR A 543 34.09 6.86 5.19
N THR A 544 34.53 6.29 6.29
CA THR A 544 33.71 5.51 7.20
C THR A 544 33.68 6.23 8.54
N PHE A 545 32.51 6.72 8.92
CA PHE A 545 32.28 7.31 10.24
C PHE A 545 31.77 6.22 11.16
N LYS A 546 32.55 5.93 12.21
CA LYS A 546 32.18 5.06 13.33
C LYS A 546 31.75 5.93 14.49
N VAL A 547 30.47 5.93 14.79
CA VAL A 547 29.84 6.76 15.80
C VAL A 547 29.42 5.87 16.97
N ASN A 548 30.07 6.01 18.12
CA ASN A 548 29.69 5.31 19.34
C ASN A 548 28.59 6.11 20.06
N VAL A 549 27.40 5.52 20.17
CA VAL A 549 26.25 6.06 20.89
C VAL A 549 25.78 5.03 21.90
N SER A 550 25.78 5.39 23.18
CA SER A 550 25.35 4.47 24.27
C SER A 550 26.06 3.10 24.28
N GLY A 551 27.33 3.05 23.84
CA GLY A 551 28.11 1.81 23.77
C GLY A 551 27.99 1.06 22.44
N GLU A 552 27.03 1.42 21.58
CA GLU A 552 26.86 0.84 20.25
C GLU A 552 27.66 1.62 19.20
N VAL A 553 28.45 0.92 18.38
CA VAL A 553 29.27 1.55 17.33
C VAL A 553 28.54 1.49 15.99
N LEU A 554 27.91 2.61 15.63
CA LEU A 554 27.20 2.79 14.37
C LEU A 554 28.17 3.16 13.27
N THR A 555 28.00 2.58 12.07
CA THR A 555 28.90 2.86 10.94
C THR A 555 28.12 3.44 9.79
N ILE A 556 28.53 4.62 9.29
CA ILE A 556 27.99 5.20 8.05
C ILE A 556 29.11 5.48 7.06
N ASN A 557 28.94 4.93 5.85
CA ASN A 557 29.86 5.15 4.74
C ASN A 557 29.41 6.35 3.93
N ALA A 558 30.36 7.24 3.65
CA ALA A 558 30.13 8.36 2.78
C ALA A 558 31.29 8.54 1.81
N LYS A 559 30.93 8.91 0.59
CA LYS A 559 31.85 9.01 -0.53
C LYS A 559 31.85 10.45 -1.01
N ARG A 560 33.00 11.10 -0.89
CA ARG A 560 33.25 12.37 -1.57
C ARG A 560 33.66 12.06 -3.00
N THR A 561 32.69 11.98 -3.91
CA THR A 561 32.98 11.83 -5.33
C THR A 561 33.38 13.16 -5.92
N LYS A 562 34.48 13.20 -6.68
CA LYS A 562 34.70 14.29 -7.63
C LYS A 562 33.52 14.27 -8.61
N THR A 563 32.78 15.37 -8.73
CA THR A 563 31.78 15.50 -9.79
C THR A 563 32.53 15.36 -11.12
N ALA A 564 32.35 14.22 -11.78
CA ALA A 564 32.97 13.95 -13.05
C ALA A 564 32.52 15.04 -14.02
N GLY A 565 33.47 15.79 -14.57
CA GLY A 565 33.19 16.72 -15.65
C GLY A 565 32.56 15.97 -16.82
N TRP A 566 31.84 16.68 -17.68
CA TRP A 566 31.18 16.05 -18.83
C TRP A 566 32.13 15.20 -19.70
N PHE A 567 33.40 15.59 -19.77
CA PHE A 567 34.49 14.91 -20.48
C PHE A 567 35.18 13.77 -19.71
N ASP A 568 34.92 13.62 -18.40
CA ASP A 568 35.51 12.56 -17.58
C ASP A 568 34.77 11.21 -17.81
N ASN A 569 33.57 11.23 -18.39
CA ASN A 569 32.85 10.01 -18.77
C ASN A 569 33.28 9.55 -20.18
N PRO A 570 33.96 8.41 -20.32
CA PRO A 570 34.42 7.92 -21.62
C PRO A 570 33.28 7.67 -22.61
N ILE A 571 32.06 7.39 -22.13
CA ILE A 571 30.87 7.24 -22.98
C ILE A 571 30.53 8.57 -23.65
N ASN A 572 30.60 9.70 -22.93
CA ASN A 572 30.31 11.01 -23.51
C ASN A 572 31.34 11.37 -24.58
N VAL A 573 32.61 11.07 -24.32
CA VAL A 573 33.69 11.26 -25.31
C VAL A 573 33.46 10.38 -26.54
N VAL A 574 33.05 9.12 -26.35
CA VAL A 574 32.69 8.20 -27.44
C VAL A 574 31.49 8.71 -28.23
N ILE A 575 30.45 9.22 -27.58
CA ILE A 575 29.27 9.80 -28.24
C ILE A 575 29.68 11.01 -29.10
N VAL A 576 30.52 11.91 -28.58
CA VAL A 576 31.04 13.05 -29.35
C VAL A 576 31.82 12.59 -30.57
N ILE A 577 32.73 11.63 -30.40
CA ILE A 577 33.49 11.06 -31.52
C ILE A 577 32.55 10.39 -32.53
N PHE A 578 31.51 9.69 -32.08
CA PHE A 578 30.54 9.02 -32.94
C PHE A 578 29.69 10.02 -33.73
N ILE A 579 29.25 11.12 -33.10
CA ILE A 579 28.54 12.23 -33.77
C ILE A 579 29.44 12.86 -34.84
N ILE A 580 30.73 13.06 -34.54
CA ILE A 580 31.71 13.59 -35.50
C ILE A 580 31.88 12.62 -36.67
N ILE A 581 32.04 11.31 -36.41
CA ILE A 581 32.20 10.28 -37.45
C ILE A 581 30.95 10.21 -38.35
N ILE A 582 29.75 10.21 -37.77
CA ILE A 582 28.48 10.20 -38.52
C ILE A 582 28.32 11.49 -39.32
N GLY A 583 28.64 12.64 -38.73
CA GLY A 583 28.58 13.93 -39.42
C GLY A 583 29.52 13.97 -40.63
N VAL A 584 30.77 13.55 -40.45
CA VAL A 584 31.78 13.48 -41.53
C VAL A 584 31.38 12.45 -42.59
N ALA A 585 30.91 11.27 -42.19
CA ALA A 585 30.42 10.25 -43.11
C ALA A 585 29.18 10.72 -43.88
N GLY A 586 28.25 11.41 -43.22
CA GLY A 586 27.05 11.98 -43.83
C GLY A 586 27.37 13.05 -44.87
N VAL A 587 28.30 13.96 -44.56
CA VAL A 587 28.78 14.99 -45.51
C VAL A 587 29.50 14.36 -46.70
N LEU A 588 30.39 13.39 -46.47
CA LEU A 588 31.14 12.71 -47.53
C LEU A 588 30.26 11.77 -48.39
N LEU A 589 29.27 11.10 -47.80
CA LEU A 589 28.37 10.19 -48.47
C LEU A 589 27.12 10.85 -49.04
N ARG A 590 26.91 12.15 -48.79
CA ARG A 590 25.83 12.94 -49.40
C ARG A 590 25.88 12.71 -50.91
N ARG A 591 24.89 12.00 -51.43
CA ARG A 591 24.70 11.87 -52.88
C ARG A 591 24.29 13.26 -53.38
N PRO A 592 24.86 13.76 -54.48
CA PRO A 592 24.27 14.92 -55.14
C PRO A 592 22.82 14.54 -55.44
N GLU A 593 21.89 15.34 -54.92
CA GLU A 593 20.46 15.12 -55.07
C GLU A 593 20.15 15.09 -56.57
N LYS A 594 19.91 13.90 -57.11
CA LYS A 594 19.36 13.74 -58.46
C LYS A 594 17.85 13.81 -58.29
N PRO A 595 17.17 14.81 -58.89
CA PRO A 595 15.72 14.87 -58.86
C PRO A 595 15.18 13.62 -59.57
N LEU A 596 14.63 12.68 -58.82
CA LEU A 596 14.19 11.38 -59.36
C LEU A 596 12.79 11.45 -59.97
N TYR A 597 12.01 12.49 -59.63
CA TYR A 597 10.74 12.82 -60.25
C TYR A 597 10.56 14.33 -60.15
N THR A 598 10.43 15.01 -61.28
CA THR A 598 9.68 16.27 -61.32
C THR A 598 8.22 15.85 -61.43
N ILE A 599 7.45 16.07 -60.37
CA ILE A 599 6.01 16.22 -60.56
C ILE A 599 5.92 17.46 -61.46
N ASP A 600 5.50 17.26 -62.71
CA ASP A 600 5.05 18.37 -63.54
C ASP A 600 3.74 18.84 -62.92
N VAL A 601 3.89 19.58 -61.82
CA VAL A 601 2.83 20.39 -61.27
C VAL A 601 2.66 21.45 -62.34
N PRO A 602 1.54 21.49 -63.08
CA PRO A 602 1.31 22.58 -64.03
C PRO A 602 1.64 23.88 -63.30
N ASP A 603 2.47 24.74 -63.90
CA ASP A 603 2.92 25.99 -63.28
C ASP A 603 1.68 26.71 -62.77
N PHE A 604 1.39 26.54 -61.48
CA PHE A 604 0.41 27.35 -60.83
C PHE A 604 1.05 28.73 -60.93
N PRO A 605 0.39 29.72 -61.56
CA PRO A 605 0.93 31.07 -61.65
C PRO A 605 1.45 31.41 -60.24
N PRO A 606 2.70 31.89 -60.10
CA PRO A 606 3.37 32.00 -58.82
C PRO A 606 2.36 32.63 -57.88
N LEU A 607 1.86 31.84 -56.91
CA LEU A 607 0.91 32.37 -55.95
C LEU A 607 1.66 33.53 -55.35
N GLU A 608 1.26 34.76 -55.67
CA GLU A 608 1.94 35.96 -55.19
C GLU A 608 1.90 35.87 -53.68
N LYS A 609 3.02 35.42 -53.10
CA LYS A 609 3.16 35.27 -51.66
C LYS A 609 3.36 36.68 -51.13
N VAL A 610 2.25 37.38 -50.91
CA VAL A 610 2.26 38.64 -50.21
C VAL A 610 2.62 38.34 -48.76
N VAL A 611 3.87 38.65 -48.38
CA VAL A 611 4.30 38.59 -46.99
C VAL A 611 3.63 39.75 -46.25
N ILE A 612 2.65 39.44 -45.42
CA ILE A 612 1.95 40.44 -44.59
C ILE A 612 2.69 40.52 -43.24
N PRO A 613 3.41 41.61 -42.93
CA PRO A 613 4.05 41.75 -41.63
C PRO A 613 2.98 41.98 -40.56
N ILE A 614 3.00 41.15 -39.50
CA ILE A 614 2.12 41.29 -38.35
C ILE A 614 2.97 41.70 -37.15
N SER A 615 2.59 42.79 -36.48
CA SER A 615 3.34 43.25 -35.31
C SER A 615 3.12 42.31 -34.12
N LYS A 616 4.19 42.02 -33.38
CA LYS A 616 4.15 41.23 -32.13
C LYS A 616 3.11 41.80 -31.15
N PHE A 617 3.10 43.12 -30.98
CA PHE A 617 2.15 43.82 -30.11
C PHE A 617 0.69 43.57 -30.52
N SER A 618 0.39 43.60 -31.83
CA SER A 618 -0.95 43.31 -32.34
C SER A 618 -1.39 41.91 -31.94
N VAL A 619 -0.53 40.89 -32.05
CA VAL A 619 -0.89 39.52 -31.66
C VAL A 619 -1.06 39.38 -30.14
N LEU A 620 -0.14 39.93 -29.34
CA LEU A 620 -0.25 39.86 -27.87
C LEU A 620 -1.51 40.57 -27.35
N SER A 621 -1.86 41.73 -27.93
CA SER A 621 -3.07 42.48 -27.56
C SER A 621 -4.38 41.74 -27.87
N LEU A 622 -4.36 40.74 -28.76
CA LEU A 622 -5.54 39.89 -28.99
C LEU A 622 -5.90 39.09 -27.74
N PHE A 623 -4.92 38.56 -27.00
CA PHE A 623 -5.19 37.77 -25.80
C PHE A 623 -5.99 38.58 -24.77
N ASP A 624 -5.54 39.81 -24.51
CA ASP A 624 -6.20 40.73 -23.58
C ASP A 624 -7.54 41.23 -24.13
N SER A 625 -7.62 41.50 -25.43
CA SER A 625 -8.86 41.93 -26.08
C SER A 625 -9.95 40.86 -26.01
N VAL A 626 -9.59 39.60 -26.25
CA VAL A 626 -10.49 38.45 -26.17
C VAL A 626 -10.94 38.22 -24.74
N ASN A 627 -10.01 38.22 -23.78
CA ASN A 627 -10.35 38.12 -22.36
C ASN A 627 -11.31 39.23 -21.94
N LYS A 628 -11.07 40.47 -22.36
CA LYS A 628 -11.95 41.61 -22.07
C LYS A 628 -13.36 41.42 -22.64
N GLU A 629 -13.48 40.94 -23.87
CA GLU A 629 -14.78 40.73 -24.53
C GLU A 629 -15.60 39.61 -23.87
N TYR A 630 -14.95 38.50 -23.52
CA TYR A 630 -15.59 37.41 -22.81
C TYR A 630 -15.73 37.66 -21.30
N LYS A 631 -15.26 38.81 -20.81
CA LYS A 631 -15.18 39.16 -19.38
C LYS A 631 -14.42 38.13 -18.56
N TRP A 632 -13.36 37.57 -19.14
CA TRP A 632 -12.45 36.64 -18.48
C TRP A 632 -11.25 37.36 -17.90
N ASN A 633 -10.71 36.79 -16.83
CA ASN A 633 -9.47 37.25 -16.21
C ASN A 633 -8.39 36.20 -16.47
N PHE A 634 -7.39 36.56 -17.27
CA PHE A 634 -6.18 35.75 -17.51
C PHE A 634 -6.46 34.33 -18.03
N MET A 635 -7.40 34.18 -18.95
CA MET A 635 -7.84 32.88 -19.47
C MET A 635 -7.07 32.50 -20.74
N PRO A 636 -6.39 31.34 -20.75
CA PRO A 636 -5.75 30.82 -21.95
C PRO A 636 -6.76 30.54 -23.08
N LEU A 637 -6.32 30.77 -24.30
CA LEU A 637 -7.13 30.71 -25.52
C LEU A 637 -6.70 29.54 -26.40
N SER A 638 -7.66 28.92 -27.08
CA SER A 638 -7.39 27.93 -28.12
C SER A 638 -6.84 28.60 -29.38
N ALA A 639 -6.12 27.83 -30.21
CA ALA A 639 -5.66 28.29 -31.51
C ALA A 639 -6.85 28.77 -32.38
N GLN A 640 -8.00 28.10 -32.31
CA GLN A 640 -9.18 28.48 -33.09
C GLN A 640 -9.76 29.84 -32.65
N GLU A 641 -9.80 30.13 -31.35
CA GLU A 641 -10.21 31.45 -30.84
C GLU A 641 -9.26 32.54 -31.35
N LEU A 642 -7.95 32.31 -31.24
CA LEU A 642 -6.94 33.26 -31.74
C LEU A 642 -7.03 33.45 -33.25
N LYS A 643 -7.25 32.38 -34.02
CA LYS A 643 -7.47 32.43 -35.48
C LYS A 643 -8.66 33.30 -35.85
N ASN A 644 -9.80 33.08 -35.20
CA ASN A 644 -11.03 33.84 -35.43
C ASN A 644 -10.83 35.32 -35.12
N GLU A 645 -10.07 35.61 -34.06
CA GLU A 645 -9.83 36.97 -33.58
C GLU A 645 -8.80 37.71 -34.42
N MET A 646 -7.75 37.03 -34.87
CA MET A 646 -6.82 37.56 -35.88
C MET A 646 -7.56 37.94 -37.17
N ARG A 647 -8.49 37.07 -37.62
CA ARG A 647 -9.32 37.33 -38.81
C ARG A 647 -10.26 38.51 -38.64
N ARG A 648 -10.68 38.84 -37.41
CA ARG A 648 -11.63 39.93 -37.16
C ARG A 648 -10.94 41.26 -36.89
N LYS A 649 -9.81 41.24 -36.17
CA LYS A 649 -9.19 42.44 -35.60
C LYS A 649 -7.91 42.88 -36.29
N ILE A 650 -7.17 41.97 -36.93
CA ILE A 650 -5.94 42.34 -37.63
C ILE A 650 -6.28 42.57 -39.10
N THR A 651 -6.12 43.82 -39.54
CA THR A 651 -6.31 44.23 -40.92
C THR A 651 -4.99 44.63 -41.56
N HIS A 652 -4.84 44.35 -42.85
CA HIS A 652 -3.74 44.86 -43.67
C HIS A 652 -4.36 45.67 -44.82
N LYS A 653 -4.02 46.96 -44.89
CA LYS A 653 -4.63 47.92 -45.83
C LYS A 653 -6.17 47.95 -45.76
N GLY A 654 -6.72 47.85 -44.54
CA GLY A 654 -8.17 47.85 -44.30
C GLY A 654 -8.89 46.51 -44.55
N VAL A 655 -8.20 45.49 -45.07
CA VAL A 655 -8.77 44.16 -45.31
C VAL A 655 -8.38 43.20 -44.19
N PRO A 656 -9.31 42.45 -43.58
CA PRO A 656 -8.98 41.47 -42.54
C PRO A 656 -8.11 40.32 -43.07
N ILE A 657 -7.13 39.90 -42.28
CA ILE A 657 -6.17 38.87 -42.70
C ILE A 657 -6.77 37.47 -42.52
N LEU A 658 -6.78 36.67 -43.58
CA LEU A 658 -7.12 35.24 -43.51
C LEU A 658 -5.87 34.42 -43.16
N ILE A 659 -5.76 33.99 -41.91
CA ILE A 659 -4.67 33.12 -41.45
C ILE A 659 -5.08 31.63 -41.51
N THR A 660 -4.15 30.78 -41.95
CA THR A 660 -4.24 29.31 -41.93
C THR A 660 -3.72 28.77 -40.59
N ASP A 661 -4.06 27.53 -40.24
CA ASP A 661 -3.60 26.90 -38.98
C ASP A 661 -2.08 26.82 -38.91
N TYR A 662 -1.45 26.43 -40.01
CA TYR A 662 0.02 26.38 -40.12
C TYR A 662 0.69 27.73 -39.86
N ASN A 663 0.17 28.81 -40.45
CA ASN A 663 0.73 30.15 -40.25
C ASN A 663 0.49 30.67 -38.84
N LEU A 664 -0.67 30.34 -38.24
CA LEU A 664 -0.94 30.69 -36.85
C LEU A 664 0.00 29.95 -35.90
N ASP A 665 0.18 28.64 -36.05
CA ASP A 665 1.09 27.84 -35.23
C ASP A 665 2.53 28.38 -35.33
N ARG A 666 2.97 28.79 -36.53
CA ARG A 666 4.28 29.42 -36.71
C ARG A 666 4.40 30.72 -35.89
N VAL A 667 3.40 31.60 -35.95
CA VAL A 667 3.39 32.85 -35.16
C VAL A 667 3.40 32.55 -33.66
N LEU A 668 2.60 31.58 -33.20
CA LEU A 668 2.54 31.21 -31.78
C LEU A 668 3.83 30.57 -31.29
N ASN A 669 4.48 29.74 -32.09
CA ASN A 669 5.78 29.14 -31.75
C ASN A 669 6.86 30.21 -31.60
N GLU A 670 6.90 31.21 -32.49
CA GLU A 670 7.84 32.33 -32.37
C GLU A 670 7.63 33.12 -31.06
N LEU A 671 6.36 33.32 -30.64
CA LEU A 671 6.04 33.97 -29.36
C LEU A 671 6.35 33.10 -28.13
N ILE A 672 6.34 31.77 -28.27
CA ILE A 672 6.75 30.84 -27.23
C ILE A 672 8.27 30.85 -27.09
N GLU A 673 9.00 30.80 -28.20
CA GLU A 673 10.46 30.86 -28.23
C GLU A 673 11.00 32.17 -27.65
N SER A 674 10.30 33.29 -27.87
CA SER A 674 10.64 34.57 -27.24
C SER A 674 10.20 34.71 -25.78
N GLY A 675 9.44 33.74 -25.25
CA GLY A 675 9.01 33.69 -23.84
C GLY A 675 7.82 34.58 -23.50
N ASP A 676 7.11 35.15 -24.49
CA ASP A 676 5.94 36.01 -24.25
C ASP A 676 4.65 35.21 -24.06
N VAL A 677 4.59 34.02 -24.67
CA VAL A 677 3.45 33.10 -24.63
C VAL A 677 3.90 31.75 -24.06
N VAL A 678 3.03 31.11 -23.28
CA VAL A 678 3.21 29.73 -22.83
C VAL A 678 2.07 28.89 -23.36
N LYS A 679 2.39 27.69 -23.83
CA LYS A 679 1.41 26.69 -24.25
C LYS A 679 1.24 25.64 -23.15
N ALA A 680 0.00 25.39 -22.74
CA ALA A 680 -0.36 24.30 -21.81
C ALA A 680 -1.71 23.71 -22.20
N LEU A 681 -1.84 22.38 -22.21
CA LEU A 681 -3.08 21.66 -22.56
C LEU A 681 -3.73 22.13 -23.89
N ASN A 682 -2.91 22.40 -24.92
CA ASN A 682 -3.33 22.96 -26.22
C ASN A 682 -4.00 24.33 -26.17
N LEU A 683 -3.83 25.07 -25.07
CA LEU A 683 -4.21 26.46 -24.90
C LEU A 683 -2.97 27.33 -24.80
N TYR A 684 -3.12 28.60 -25.18
CA TYR A 684 -2.06 29.59 -25.23
C TYR A 684 -2.40 30.73 -24.27
N GLY A 685 -1.45 31.14 -23.43
CA GLY A 685 -1.62 32.26 -22.50
C GLY A 685 -0.37 33.12 -22.43
N LEU A 686 -0.55 34.39 -22.04
CA LEU A 686 0.58 35.33 -21.92
C LEU A 686 1.40 35.01 -20.67
N LYS A 687 2.74 34.91 -20.79
CA LYS A 687 3.64 34.62 -19.66
C LYS A 687 3.46 35.63 -18.51
N GLN A 688 3.21 36.89 -18.83
CA GLN A 688 2.96 37.94 -17.83
C GLN A 688 1.76 37.67 -16.91
N TRP A 689 0.80 36.86 -17.34
CA TRP A 689 -0.36 36.50 -16.51
C TRP A 689 0.03 35.66 -15.30
N GLU A 690 1.14 34.92 -15.35
CA GLU A 690 1.60 34.15 -14.19
C GLU A 690 2.01 35.07 -13.04
N SER A 691 2.72 36.16 -13.38
CA SER A 691 3.14 37.16 -12.40
C SER A 691 1.97 37.99 -11.86
N LYS A 692 0.98 38.31 -12.71
CA LYS A 692 -0.19 39.14 -12.33
C LYS A 692 -1.26 38.35 -11.58
N GLY A 693 -1.51 37.11 -11.97
CA GLY A 693 -2.53 36.24 -11.40
C GLY A 693 -2.02 35.32 -10.28
N GLY A 694 -0.70 35.20 -10.10
CA GLY A 694 -0.08 34.32 -9.11
C GLY A 694 -0.31 32.83 -9.37
N ARG A 695 -0.67 32.45 -10.60
CA ARG A 695 -0.99 31.08 -11.02
C ARG A 695 -0.28 30.75 -12.33
N SER A 696 0.20 29.52 -12.49
CA SER A 696 0.85 29.09 -13.74
C SER A 696 -0.15 29.05 -14.90
N ILE A 697 0.34 29.14 -16.14
CA ILE A 697 -0.51 28.98 -17.33
C ILE A 697 -1.13 27.59 -17.40
N GLY A 698 -0.44 26.55 -16.91
CA GLY A 698 -1.01 25.19 -16.79
C GLY A 698 -2.23 25.14 -15.88
N TYR A 699 -2.15 25.79 -14.71
CA TYR A 699 -3.28 25.91 -13.78
C TYR A 699 -4.47 26.63 -14.42
N LEU A 700 -4.22 27.75 -15.10
CA LEU A 700 -5.27 28.54 -15.77
C LEU A 700 -5.89 27.79 -16.95
N ALA A 701 -5.11 26.99 -17.66
CA ALA A 701 -5.58 26.12 -18.73
C ALA A 701 -6.50 25.01 -18.20
N LEU A 702 -6.15 24.38 -17.06
CA LEU A 702 -7.02 23.40 -16.39
C LEU A 702 -8.36 24.02 -15.98
N PHE A 703 -8.32 25.19 -15.34
CA PHE A 703 -9.52 25.94 -15.00
C PHE A 703 -10.38 26.24 -16.24
N ARG A 704 -9.76 26.66 -17.36
CA ARG A 704 -10.46 26.91 -18.62
C ARG A 704 -11.18 25.68 -19.14
N LEU A 705 -10.53 24.51 -19.12
CA LEU A 705 -11.14 23.25 -19.58
C LEU A 705 -12.32 22.84 -18.69
N LEU A 706 -12.17 22.93 -17.37
CA LEU A 706 -13.25 22.64 -16.42
C LEU A 706 -14.42 23.61 -16.60
N ARG A 707 -14.15 24.91 -16.77
CA ARG A 707 -15.16 25.92 -17.08
C ARG A 707 -15.93 25.61 -18.37
N ASN A 708 -15.23 25.24 -19.44
CA ASN A 708 -15.86 24.84 -20.69
C ASN A 708 -16.78 23.63 -20.48
N PHE A 709 -16.30 22.65 -19.71
CA PHE A 709 -17.11 21.51 -19.33
C PHE A 709 -18.38 21.94 -18.57
N PHE A 710 -18.28 22.78 -17.53
CA PHE A 710 -19.46 23.21 -16.78
C PHE A 710 -20.46 24.01 -17.63
N ILE A 711 -19.97 24.92 -18.48
CA ILE A 711 -20.81 25.70 -19.40
C ILE A 711 -21.53 24.76 -20.38
N ASN A 712 -20.81 23.85 -21.02
CA ASN A 712 -21.39 22.93 -22.01
C ASN A 712 -22.41 21.96 -21.40
N ASN A 713 -22.32 21.71 -20.08
CA ASN A 713 -23.21 20.82 -19.35
C ASN A 713 -24.25 21.57 -18.50
N ALA A 714 -24.32 22.90 -18.58
CA ALA A 714 -25.20 23.75 -17.79
C ALA A 714 -25.09 23.51 -16.26
N ILE A 715 -23.89 23.23 -15.77
CA ILE A 715 -23.62 23.01 -14.34
C ILE A 715 -23.29 24.37 -13.71
N PRO A 716 -24.00 24.82 -12.66
CA PRO A 716 -23.63 26.03 -11.92
C PRO A 716 -22.28 25.86 -11.21
N PHE A 717 -21.38 26.83 -11.35
CA PHE A 717 -20.06 26.83 -10.74
C PHE A 717 -19.60 28.25 -10.38
N THR A 718 -18.68 28.37 -9.42
CA THR A 718 -18.07 29.65 -9.00
C THR A 718 -16.89 30.04 -9.88
N ASP A 719 -16.62 31.34 -10.00
CA ASP A 719 -15.43 31.83 -10.69
C ASP A 719 -14.15 31.57 -9.86
N LEU A 720 -13.00 31.67 -10.53
CA LEU A 720 -11.70 31.44 -9.89
C LEU A 720 -11.45 32.47 -8.76
N ASN A 721 -11.04 31.96 -7.59
CA ASN A 721 -10.81 32.74 -6.36
C ASN A 721 -12.06 33.38 -5.71
N GLU A 722 -13.27 33.06 -6.18
CA GLU A 722 -14.49 33.49 -5.50
C GLU A 722 -14.60 32.85 -4.10
N ARG A 723 -14.08 31.63 -3.96
CA ARG A 723 -13.91 30.91 -2.71
C ARG A 723 -12.44 30.73 -2.35
N LYS A 724 -12.14 30.71 -1.04
CA LYS A 724 -10.78 30.54 -0.50
C LYS A 724 -10.44 29.08 -0.18
N ASP A 725 -11.45 28.25 -0.05
CA ASP A 725 -11.36 26.89 0.49
C ASP A 725 -11.29 25.81 -0.61
N CYS A 726 -11.82 26.08 -1.80
CA CYS A 726 -11.63 25.27 -3.01
C CYS A 726 -11.39 26.18 -4.22
N ASP A 727 -10.86 25.62 -5.31
CA ASP A 727 -10.58 26.40 -6.53
C ASP A 727 -11.85 26.63 -7.38
N ILE A 728 -12.75 25.64 -7.42
CA ILE A 728 -14.07 25.74 -8.03
C ILE A 728 -15.09 25.02 -7.14
N PHE A 729 -16.19 25.69 -6.82
CA PHE A 729 -17.37 25.03 -6.23
C PHE A 729 -18.43 24.88 -7.32
N ALA A 730 -18.94 23.67 -7.50
CA ALA A 730 -19.96 23.36 -8.49
C ALA A 730 -21.15 22.65 -7.85
N THR A 731 -22.34 22.79 -8.43
CA THR A 731 -23.54 22.07 -7.98
C THR A 731 -23.93 21.03 -9.01
N VAL A 732 -23.67 19.75 -8.72
CA VAL A 732 -23.93 18.63 -9.63
C VAL A 732 -25.09 17.81 -9.08
N LYS A 733 -26.21 17.75 -9.83
CA LYS A 733 -27.43 17.02 -9.42
C LYS A 733 -27.96 17.44 -8.02
N GLY A 734 -27.76 18.71 -7.66
CA GLY A 734 -28.17 19.27 -6.35
C GLY A 734 -27.15 19.06 -5.22
N GLU A 735 -26.08 18.29 -5.45
CA GLU A 735 -24.98 18.13 -4.49
C GLU A 735 -23.89 19.18 -4.72
N GLY A 736 -23.39 19.77 -3.63
CA GLY A 736 -22.23 20.65 -3.65
C GLY A 736 -20.94 19.84 -3.83
N VAL A 737 -20.14 20.22 -4.80
CA VAL A 737 -18.88 19.56 -5.14
C VAL A 737 -17.75 20.58 -5.10
N CYS A 738 -16.72 20.29 -4.31
CA CYS A 738 -15.51 21.10 -4.21
C CYS A 738 -14.44 20.53 -5.13
N ILE A 739 -13.89 21.36 -6.01
CA ILE A 739 -12.88 20.97 -6.99
C ILE A 739 -11.59 21.72 -6.69
N HIS A 740 -10.51 20.97 -6.63
CA HIS A 740 -9.17 21.44 -6.35
C HIS A 740 -8.27 21.10 -7.52
N ILE A 741 -7.54 22.07 -8.03
CA ILE A 741 -6.55 21.85 -9.09
C ILE A 741 -5.22 21.52 -8.40
N TYR A 742 -4.64 20.38 -8.74
CA TYR A 742 -3.39 19.95 -8.14
C TYR A 742 -2.23 20.84 -8.58
N THR A 743 -1.53 21.43 -7.60
CA THR A 743 -0.26 22.16 -7.82
C THR A 743 0.85 21.60 -6.95
N ASP A 744 0.51 21.22 -5.73
CA ASP A 744 1.42 20.71 -4.71
C ASP A 744 0.64 19.98 -3.60
N GLU A 745 1.35 19.44 -2.62
CA GLU A 745 0.76 18.69 -1.52
C GLU A 745 -0.22 19.51 -0.65
N ASN A 746 -0.16 20.84 -0.65
CA ASN A 746 -1.15 21.65 0.08
C ASN A 746 -2.54 21.56 -0.55
N THR A 747 -2.65 21.22 -1.84
CA THR A 747 -3.95 20.94 -2.48
C THR A 747 -4.69 19.85 -1.70
N PHE A 748 -3.99 18.81 -1.26
CA PHE A 748 -4.60 17.74 -0.46
C PHE A 748 -5.05 18.22 0.92
N ARG A 749 -4.27 19.08 1.58
CA ARG A 749 -4.67 19.66 2.87
C ARG A 749 -5.94 20.50 2.75
N LYS A 750 -6.14 21.20 1.64
CA LYS A 750 -7.39 21.93 1.36
C LYS A 750 -8.55 20.98 1.13
N ALA A 751 -8.36 19.95 0.32
CA ALA A 751 -9.38 18.93 0.07
C ALA A 751 -9.82 18.23 1.37
N LEU A 752 -8.87 17.82 2.21
CA LEU A 752 -9.14 17.18 3.50
C LEU A 752 -9.97 18.06 4.45
N LYS A 753 -9.75 19.38 4.47
CA LYS A 753 -10.51 20.32 5.30
C LYS A 753 -11.98 20.44 4.90
N LEU A 754 -12.33 20.05 3.67
CA LEU A 754 -13.67 20.19 3.11
C LEU A 754 -14.41 18.86 2.95
N ILE A 755 -13.91 17.76 3.50
CA ILE A 755 -14.56 16.44 3.41
C ILE A 755 -15.98 16.50 3.99
N SER A 756 -16.17 17.20 5.12
CA SER A 756 -17.49 17.33 5.75
C SER A 756 -18.48 18.18 4.95
N ALA A 757 -18.02 18.95 3.95
CA ALA A 757 -18.85 19.84 3.16
C ALA A 757 -19.41 19.20 1.87
N GLY A 758 -18.91 18.02 1.48
CA GLY A 758 -19.35 17.31 0.28
C GLY A 758 -18.23 16.53 -0.41
N LYS A 759 -18.49 16.07 -1.64
CA LYS A 759 -17.50 15.35 -2.45
C LYS A 759 -16.41 16.32 -2.93
N ASN A 760 -15.17 15.89 -2.82
CA ASN A 760 -14.00 16.66 -3.23
C ASN A 760 -13.34 15.99 -4.44
N PHE A 761 -13.02 16.78 -5.47
CA PHE A 761 -12.28 16.30 -6.64
C PHE A 761 -10.92 16.97 -6.69
N VAL A 762 -9.86 16.20 -6.88
CA VAL A 762 -8.52 16.71 -7.15
C VAL A 762 -8.18 16.44 -8.61
N ILE A 763 -8.00 17.51 -9.38
CA ILE A 763 -7.80 17.47 -10.83
C ILE A 763 -6.32 17.65 -11.14
N PHE A 764 -5.72 16.67 -11.83
CA PHE A 764 -4.33 16.68 -12.28
C PHE A 764 -4.21 17.11 -13.73
N GLU A 765 -3.04 17.63 -14.13
CA GLU A 765 -2.80 18.04 -15.52
C GLU A 765 -2.84 16.85 -16.48
N SER A 766 -2.29 15.71 -16.03
CA SER A 766 -2.21 14.49 -16.84
C SER A 766 -2.33 13.24 -15.97
N LYS A 767 -2.72 12.12 -16.61
CA LYS A 767 -2.69 10.80 -15.97
C LYS A 767 -1.31 10.46 -15.39
N ARG A 768 -0.23 10.81 -16.10
CA ARG A 768 1.13 10.55 -15.62
C ARG A 768 1.42 11.26 -14.30
N GLU A 769 1.04 12.53 -14.18
CA GLU A 769 1.22 13.30 -12.94
C GLU A 769 0.39 12.69 -11.80
N MET A 770 -0.87 12.32 -12.09
CA MET A 770 -1.73 11.62 -11.13
C MET A 770 -1.10 10.31 -10.66
N ASP A 771 -0.63 9.46 -11.57
CA ASP A 771 -0.01 8.17 -11.26
C ASP A 771 1.29 8.33 -10.44
N GLU A 772 2.12 9.34 -10.76
CA GLU A 772 3.32 9.67 -9.99
C GLU A 772 2.98 10.11 -8.56
N VAL A 773 1.91 10.89 -8.39
CA VAL A 773 1.43 11.34 -7.08
C VAL A 773 0.78 10.20 -6.30
N VAL A 774 -0.01 9.35 -6.94
CA VAL A 774 -0.59 8.15 -6.32
C VAL A 774 0.52 7.21 -5.83
N LYS A 775 1.54 6.95 -6.64
CA LYS A 775 2.69 6.13 -6.24
C LYS A 775 3.43 6.73 -5.05
N LYS A 776 3.64 8.06 -5.04
CA LYS A 776 4.22 8.75 -3.87
C LYS A 776 3.32 8.65 -2.65
N LEU A 777 2.00 8.73 -2.85
CA LEU A 777 1.02 8.59 -1.79
C LEU A 777 1.09 7.19 -1.19
N GLU A 778 1.03 6.14 -2.01
CA GLU A 778 1.15 4.73 -1.61
C GLU A 778 2.38 4.48 -0.74
N LEU A 779 3.53 5.03 -1.14
CA LEU A 779 4.81 4.93 -0.42
C LEU A 779 4.91 5.88 0.80
N SER A 780 4.00 6.85 0.95
CA SER A 780 4.02 7.81 2.05
C SER A 780 3.23 7.30 3.25
N TYR A 781 3.85 7.37 4.43
CA TYR A 781 3.27 6.95 5.71
C TYR A 781 2.95 8.13 6.63
N THR A 782 2.95 9.36 6.10
CA THR A 782 2.59 10.54 6.91
C THR A 782 1.11 10.47 7.32
N PRO A 783 0.72 10.99 8.51
CA PRO A 783 -0.69 10.99 8.94
C PRO A 783 -1.64 11.60 7.90
N THR A 784 -1.22 12.69 7.24
CA THR A 784 -1.97 13.31 6.15
C THR A 784 -2.15 12.37 4.96
N ALA A 785 -1.12 11.62 4.58
CA ALA A 785 -1.20 10.65 3.49
C ALA A 785 -2.10 9.47 3.84
N ILE A 786 -2.08 8.98 5.09
CA ILE A 786 -2.95 7.90 5.56
C ILE A 786 -4.43 8.35 5.53
N ILE A 787 -4.73 9.52 6.09
CA ILE A 787 -6.09 10.08 6.05
C ILE A 787 -6.51 10.26 4.58
N LEU A 788 -5.64 10.82 3.74
CA LEU A 788 -5.95 11.00 2.32
C LEU A 788 -6.21 9.67 1.60
N LYS A 789 -5.43 8.60 1.84
CA LYS A 789 -5.70 7.26 1.29
C LYS A 789 -7.06 6.73 1.73
N SER A 790 -7.38 6.88 3.02
CA SER A 790 -8.69 6.49 3.57
C SER A 790 -9.84 7.25 2.89
N GLU A 791 -9.69 8.56 2.72
CA GLU A 791 -10.70 9.42 2.11
C GLU A 791 -10.85 9.18 0.60
N ILE A 792 -9.76 8.82 -0.08
CA ILE A 792 -9.80 8.34 -1.46
C ILE A 792 -10.53 7.00 -1.53
N SER A 793 -10.21 6.06 -0.65
CA SER A 793 -10.85 4.73 -0.60
C SER A 793 -12.35 4.81 -0.28
N SER A 794 -12.76 5.79 0.54
CA SER A 794 -14.17 6.02 0.86
C SER A 794 -14.97 6.70 -0.25
N GLY A 795 -14.29 7.29 -1.24
CA GLY A 795 -14.89 8.09 -2.30
C GLY A 795 -15.20 9.54 -1.92
N SER A 796 -14.89 9.99 -0.70
CA SER A 796 -15.00 11.40 -0.29
C SER A 796 -14.07 12.33 -1.09
N ILE A 797 -12.89 11.82 -1.45
CA ILE A 797 -11.93 12.49 -2.35
C ILE A 797 -11.75 11.65 -3.61
N MET A 798 -11.98 12.22 -4.78
CA MET A 798 -11.77 11.57 -6.07
C MET A 798 -10.60 12.22 -6.80
N LEU A 799 -9.59 11.42 -7.17
CA LEU A 799 -8.47 11.86 -8.01
C LEU A 799 -8.85 11.65 -9.48
N THR A 800 -8.68 12.66 -10.33
CA THR A 800 -9.00 12.53 -11.77
C THR A 800 -8.24 13.56 -12.62
N GLN A 801 -8.39 13.44 -13.93
CA GLN A 801 -7.89 14.36 -14.95
C GLN A 801 -9.06 14.97 -15.74
N PRO A 802 -8.87 16.10 -16.45
CA PRO A 802 -9.95 16.79 -17.16
C PRO A 802 -10.74 15.90 -18.13
N GLY A 803 -10.07 15.00 -18.87
CA GLY A 803 -10.72 14.12 -19.83
C GLY A 803 -11.62 13.04 -19.21
N SER A 804 -11.36 12.63 -17.97
CA SER A 804 -12.11 11.59 -17.25
C SER A 804 -13.16 12.17 -16.31
N PHE A 805 -13.06 13.46 -15.97
CA PHE A 805 -13.95 14.15 -15.04
C PHE A 805 -15.42 14.08 -15.46
N GLY A 806 -15.72 14.17 -16.76
CA GLY A 806 -17.09 14.07 -17.27
C GLY A 806 -17.75 12.72 -17.01
N VAL A 807 -16.99 11.63 -17.17
CA VAL A 807 -17.47 10.26 -16.95
C VAL A 807 -17.82 10.05 -15.48
N ILE A 808 -17.00 10.57 -14.57
CA ILE A 808 -17.18 10.38 -13.13
C ILE A 808 -18.45 11.09 -12.60
N LEU A 809 -18.87 12.19 -13.23
CA LEU A 809 -20.13 12.84 -12.89
C LEU A 809 -21.38 12.09 -13.44
N GLY A 810 -21.17 10.92 -14.04
CA GLY A 810 -22.21 10.00 -14.52
C GLY A 810 -22.73 10.38 -15.90
N ARG A 811 -21.83 10.59 -16.87
CA ARG A 811 -22.14 10.82 -18.28
C ARG A 811 -21.35 9.93 -19.22
#